data_AF-A0A7W0MVR5-F1
#
_entry.id   AF-A0A7W0MVR5-F1
#
_cell.length_a   1.000
_cell.length_b   1.000
_cell.length_c   1.000
_cell.angle_alpha   90.00
_cell.angle_beta   90.00
_cell.angle_gamma   90.00
#
_symmetry.space_group_name_H-M   'P 1'
#
loop_
_entity.id
_entity.type
_entity.pdbx_description
1 polymer ?
#
loop_
_entity_poly.entity_id
_entity_poly.type
_entity_poly.pdbx_seq_one_letter_code
_entity_poly.pdbx_strand_id
1 'polypeptide(L)'
;MARARGNRWKAALGATAIGLVVPGAALAHLERPSYWPDPAPDASITPAAGGGVPAARSLSSAVTKRRSARGSGRVRVVCDGANRKRSFQLAKASIRQARTQGFRVRPSQPEVRYSAKKARQMLSINRRLHGRCRFNSVQKAVDASGNNDRIVIMPGRYLEPESRRQPKNDPRCSPGLLQKDASGDPTPSYEYQVTCPHDQNLVYVAGRAVVGKPLAEPRADRQGIPEQELGPCVRCNLQIEGSGPKAEDVIIDAGDKYEGEGPEAKPLDHAKDVVMRVDRGDGFVGRNFLMRGAREHGFYTEETDGVLLDRTKFFWNADYGHLAFTSDHQLVKNCDGMGAGDAVIYPGGTPETGSQATGFYPDAPRKNTVITKCDMRNSALGYSGSMGNAVRITDNHIYGNTTGIASDTLSSAGHPGFPADSAEVDHNFIYANNFNTYDKASPVKPLVTVPIGTGIVYAGMNDARIHDNWFFDNWRFATMLFAVPDALTNFGGPEGAVFPGVSCAGAPEIPLSTSCGNHQFDNRMGKAPPGFEYPEPLERYGVPHGEADRSTLPNGTDFWWDEFLSNRANCWYDNVGPGGTPASITGPGDAGRAPGLPPNLLPDCGGGENEGLSIGNGDVAKEQYLINCSEGPSAATGPLDCDWYTPPARPGSASAAARSREVAVASQQFARSAEGRRLRQRMEALVAGAGG
;
A
#
# COMPACT_ATOMS: atom_id res chain seq x y z
N MET A 1 -6.05 33.71 -18.80
CA MET A 1 -6.65 35.02 -19.12
C MET A 1 -7.71 35.36 -18.07
N ALA A 2 -7.74 36.64 -17.69
CA ALA A 2 -8.64 37.42 -16.82
C ALA A 2 -9.83 36.78 -16.05
N ARG A 3 -9.87 37.14 -14.75
CA ARG A 3 -11.02 37.10 -13.83
C ARG A 3 -12.19 37.98 -14.31
N ALA A 4 -13.42 37.58 -14.01
CA ALA A 4 -14.56 38.49 -13.89
C ALA A 4 -15.39 38.17 -12.62
N ARG A 5 -15.66 39.22 -11.84
CA ARG A 5 -16.57 39.26 -10.68
C ARG A 5 -18.00 39.57 -11.16
N GLY A 6 -19.00 38.96 -10.54
CA GLY A 6 -20.40 39.39 -10.59
C GLY A 6 -21.08 39.08 -9.25
N ASN A 7 -21.74 40.07 -8.66
CA ASN A 7 -22.15 40.11 -7.25
C ASN A 7 -23.68 40.26 -7.16
N ARG A 8 -24.33 39.45 -6.29
CA ARG A 8 -25.58 39.67 -5.51
C ARG A 8 -26.94 39.67 -6.25
N TRP A 9 -27.94 38.92 -5.74
CA TRP A 9 -29.09 39.41 -4.92
C TRP A 9 -30.15 38.31 -4.61
N LYS A 10 -30.61 38.27 -3.32
CA LYS A 10 -31.83 37.68 -2.69
C LYS A 10 -32.01 36.15 -2.67
N ALA A 11 -31.95 35.42 -1.55
CA ALA A 11 -32.72 35.43 -0.28
C ALA A 11 -34.13 34.78 -0.35
N ALA A 12 -34.34 33.83 0.59
CA ALA A 12 -35.56 33.15 1.02
C ALA A 12 -36.08 31.93 0.21
N LEU A 13 -35.56 30.74 0.56
CA LEU A 13 -36.28 29.45 0.68
C LEU A 13 -35.33 28.47 1.38
N GLY A 14 -35.29 28.50 2.71
CA GLY A 14 -34.35 27.71 3.51
C GLY A 14 -35.07 26.66 4.34
N ALA A 15 -35.06 25.39 3.89
CA ALA A 15 -35.16 24.17 4.69
C ALA A 15 -35.21 22.89 3.81
N THR A 16 -34.36 22.75 2.80
CA THR A 16 -34.11 21.43 2.16
C THR A 16 -32.77 21.52 1.43
N ALA A 17 -31.97 20.45 1.48
CA ALA A 17 -30.59 20.34 0.97
C ALA A 17 -29.50 20.97 1.87
N ILE A 18 -29.10 20.24 2.91
CA ILE A 18 -27.67 20.20 3.24
C ILE A 18 -27.11 19.14 2.29
N GLY A 19 -26.53 19.60 1.19
CA GLY A 19 -25.75 18.75 0.31
C GLY A 19 -24.62 18.15 1.13
N LEU A 20 -24.45 16.83 0.97
CA LEU A 20 -23.21 16.13 1.30
C LEU A 20 -22.11 16.75 0.45
N VAL A 21 -21.53 17.84 0.94
CA VAL A 21 -20.21 18.27 0.50
C VAL A 21 -19.29 17.29 1.20
N VAL A 22 -18.76 16.33 0.45
CA VAL A 22 -17.62 15.51 0.86
C VAL A 22 -16.38 16.22 0.34
N PRO A 23 -15.67 17.06 1.11
CA PRO A 23 -14.34 17.49 0.74
C PRO A 23 -13.34 16.55 1.41
N GLY A 24 -13.03 15.48 0.71
CA GLY A 24 -12.05 14.50 1.15
C GLY A 24 -11.80 13.44 0.09
N ALA A 25 -11.87 13.81 -1.19
CA ALA A 25 -11.29 12.95 -2.22
C ALA A 25 -9.80 12.86 -1.90
N ALA A 26 -9.37 11.72 -1.35
CA ALA A 26 -8.03 11.24 -1.65
C ALA A 26 -7.91 11.39 -3.17
N LEU A 27 -6.91 12.14 -3.63
CA LEU A 27 -6.60 12.20 -5.05
C LEU A 27 -6.05 10.83 -5.40
N ALA A 28 -6.94 9.86 -5.61
CA ALA A 28 -6.56 8.59 -6.18
C ALA A 28 -5.88 8.90 -7.51
N HIS A 29 -4.74 8.27 -7.74
CA HIS A 29 -4.12 8.29 -9.05
C HIS A 29 -5.11 7.66 -10.01
N LEU A 30 -5.33 8.28 -11.17
CA LEU A 30 -6.30 7.76 -12.11
C LEU A 30 -5.65 6.62 -12.91
N GLU A 31 -6.01 5.39 -12.57
CA GLU A 31 -5.66 4.25 -13.39
C GLU A 31 -6.56 4.16 -14.62
N ARG A 32 -6.04 3.51 -15.67
CA ARG A 32 -6.91 3.13 -16.77
C ARG A 32 -7.90 2.06 -16.31
N PRO A 33 -9.03 1.91 -17.01
CA PRO A 33 -9.80 0.68 -16.89
C PRO A 33 -8.90 -0.52 -17.17
N SER A 34 -8.71 -1.35 -16.15
CA SER A 34 -7.79 -2.48 -16.17
C SER A 34 -8.48 -3.77 -15.73
N TYR A 35 -7.86 -4.90 -16.07
CA TYR A 35 -8.40 -6.24 -15.86
C TYR A 35 -7.46 -7.08 -15.00
N TRP A 36 -8.02 -7.94 -14.15
CA TRP A 36 -7.22 -8.99 -13.55
C TRP A 36 -6.71 -9.93 -14.64
N PRO A 37 -5.40 -10.23 -14.68
CA PRO A 37 -4.84 -11.12 -15.69
C PRO A 37 -5.42 -12.54 -15.54
N ASP A 38 -5.31 -13.32 -16.60
CA ASP A 38 -5.60 -14.76 -16.52
C ASP A 38 -4.63 -15.41 -15.52
N PRO A 39 -5.13 -16.11 -14.47
CA PRO A 39 -4.27 -16.77 -13.50
C PRO A 39 -3.52 -17.97 -14.08
N ALA A 40 -3.86 -18.43 -15.29
CA ALA A 40 -3.13 -19.49 -15.98
C ALA A 40 -1.82 -18.98 -16.61
N PRO A 41 -0.73 -19.77 -16.57
CA PRO A 41 0.53 -19.37 -17.17
C PRO A 41 0.45 -19.31 -18.70
N ASP A 42 1.03 -18.27 -19.30
CA ASP A 42 1.19 -18.13 -20.75
C ASP A 42 2.23 -19.12 -21.28
N ALA A 43 1.74 -20.24 -21.81
CA ALA A 43 2.54 -21.32 -22.37
C ALA A 43 3.04 -21.05 -23.81
N SER A 44 2.76 -19.89 -24.40
CA SER A 44 3.28 -19.52 -25.73
C SER A 44 4.79 -19.27 -25.73
N ILE A 45 5.39 -19.05 -24.55
CA ILE A 45 6.83 -18.96 -24.35
C ILE A 45 7.36 -20.05 -23.43
N THR A 46 8.67 -20.32 -23.51
CA THR A 46 9.33 -21.34 -22.67
C THR A 46 10.55 -20.78 -21.93
N PRO A 47 10.59 -20.85 -20.59
CA PRO A 47 9.50 -21.29 -19.70
C PRO A 47 8.25 -20.42 -19.83
N ALA A 48 7.08 -20.98 -19.46
CA ALA A 48 5.83 -20.24 -19.42
C ALA A 48 5.95 -19.03 -18.48
N ALA A 49 5.20 -17.97 -18.73
CA ALA A 49 5.18 -16.76 -17.90
C ALA A 49 3.88 -16.69 -17.09
N GLY A 50 3.93 -16.11 -15.90
CA GLY A 50 2.79 -16.10 -14.98
C GLY A 50 2.46 -17.48 -14.40
N GLY A 51 1.22 -17.64 -13.95
CA GLY A 51 0.69 -18.77 -13.18
C GLY A 51 1.23 -18.89 -11.76
N GLY A 52 1.91 -17.87 -11.24
CA GLY A 52 2.56 -17.94 -9.94
C GLY A 52 3.73 -16.98 -9.76
N VAL A 53 4.20 -16.88 -8.51
CA VAL A 53 5.35 -16.03 -8.17
C VAL A 53 6.62 -16.55 -8.88
N PRO A 54 7.32 -15.72 -9.69
CA PRO A 54 8.47 -16.16 -10.46
C PRO A 54 9.71 -16.40 -9.58
N ALA A 55 10.58 -17.31 -10.01
CA ALA A 55 11.84 -17.60 -9.32
C ALA A 55 13.00 -16.73 -9.83
N ALA A 56 13.69 -16.05 -8.92
CA ALA A 56 14.90 -15.28 -9.26
C ALA A 56 16.09 -16.20 -9.62
N ARG A 57 16.74 -15.93 -10.77
CA ARG A 57 17.98 -16.61 -11.16
C ARG A 57 19.14 -16.16 -10.28
N SER A 58 20.04 -17.08 -9.88
CA SER A 58 21.25 -16.70 -9.12
C SER A 58 22.13 -15.70 -9.88
N LEU A 59 22.74 -14.71 -9.20
CA LEU A 59 23.66 -13.74 -9.85
C LEU A 59 24.84 -14.44 -10.55
N SER A 60 25.33 -15.55 -10.00
CA SER A 60 26.41 -16.34 -10.61
C SER A 60 26.06 -16.90 -12.00
N SER A 61 24.80 -17.22 -12.28
CA SER A 61 24.40 -17.73 -13.60
C SER A 61 24.48 -16.65 -14.69
N ALA A 62 24.51 -15.35 -14.33
CA ALA A 62 24.69 -14.26 -15.27
C ALA A 62 26.07 -14.26 -15.96
N VAL A 63 27.06 -14.95 -15.39
CA VAL A 63 28.46 -14.95 -15.86
C VAL A 63 28.99 -16.32 -16.27
N THR A 64 28.15 -17.36 -16.29
CA THR A 64 28.54 -18.69 -16.78
C THR A 64 28.69 -18.70 -18.31
N LYS A 65 29.57 -19.58 -18.82
CA LYS A 65 29.81 -19.77 -20.27
C LYS A 65 28.86 -20.77 -20.91
N ARG A 66 28.33 -21.73 -20.14
CA ARG A 66 27.24 -22.58 -20.63
C ARG A 66 26.13 -21.63 -21.04
N ARG A 67 25.66 -21.73 -22.30
CA ARG A 67 24.31 -21.30 -22.65
C ARG A 67 23.47 -21.79 -21.49
N SER A 68 22.96 -20.88 -20.68
CA SER A 68 22.00 -21.23 -19.65
C SER A 68 20.94 -22.10 -20.32
N ALA A 69 20.37 -23.06 -19.60
CA ALA A 69 19.46 -24.07 -20.16
C ALA A 69 18.53 -23.49 -21.25
N ARG A 70 18.23 -24.29 -22.29
CA ARG A 70 17.34 -23.91 -23.40
C ARG A 70 16.15 -23.08 -22.85
N GLY A 71 15.99 -21.83 -23.31
CA GLY A 71 14.93 -20.92 -22.83
C GLY A 71 15.37 -19.77 -21.89
N SER A 72 16.61 -19.75 -21.40
CA SER A 72 17.08 -18.80 -20.37
C SER A 72 17.40 -17.34 -20.79
N GLY A 73 17.06 -16.93 -22.01
CA GLY A 73 17.28 -15.57 -22.52
C GLY A 73 18.74 -15.09 -22.58
N ARG A 74 18.95 -13.86 -23.05
CA ARG A 74 20.23 -13.14 -23.12
C ARG A 74 20.47 -12.34 -21.84
N VAL A 75 21.74 -12.26 -21.42
CA VAL A 75 22.17 -11.40 -20.30
C VAL A 75 22.72 -10.09 -20.85
N ARG A 76 22.16 -8.97 -20.40
CA ARG A 76 22.58 -7.60 -20.70
C ARG A 76 23.15 -6.97 -19.44
N VAL A 77 24.27 -6.27 -19.58
CA VAL A 77 24.94 -5.64 -18.44
C VAL A 77 25.02 -4.13 -18.63
N VAL A 78 24.54 -3.40 -17.62
CA VAL A 78 24.48 -1.94 -17.55
C VAL A 78 25.56 -1.44 -16.58
N CYS A 79 26.36 -0.44 -16.98
CA CYS A 79 27.34 0.20 -16.11
C CYS A 79 27.34 1.73 -16.26
N ASP A 80 27.69 2.41 -15.19
CA ASP A 80 27.88 3.85 -15.10
C ASP A 80 29.38 4.25 -15.24
N GLY A 81 29.60 5.50 -15.65
CA GLY A 81 30.89 6.21 -15.68
C GLY A 81 31.68 6.11 -16.99
N ALA A 82 32.62 7.05 -17.17
CA ALA A 82 33.54 7.08 -18.32
C ALA A 82 34.33 5.77 -18.43
N ASN A 83 34.37 5.20 -19.63
CA ASN A 83 34.97 3.89 -19.91
C ASN A 83 34.44 2.76 -19.00
N ARG A 84 33.24 2.93 -18.39
CA ARG A 84 32.53 1.92 -17.57
C ARG A 84 33.29 1.52 -16.30
N LYS A 85 34.32 2.27 -15.88
CA LYS A 85 35.22 1.92 -14.76
C LYS A 85 34.60 2.20 -13.39
N ARG A 86 33.76 3.24 -13.29
CA ARG A 86 33.16 3.68 -12.01
C ARG A 86 32.37 2.56 -11.35
N SER A 87 31.51 1.87 -12.10
CA SER A 87 30.71 0.78 -11.53
C SER A 87 31.53 -0.35 -10.92
N PHE A 88 32.64 -0.75 -11.56
CA PHE A 88 33.48 -1.80 -11.00
C PHE A 88 34.27 -1.32 -9.77
N GLN A 89 34.62 -0.04 -9.68
CA GLN A 89 35.22 0.54 -8.47
C GLN A 89 34.22 0.56 -7.31
N LEU A 90 32.98 1.01 -7.56
CA LEU A 90 31.90 1.00 -6.57
C LEU A 90 31.60 -0.42 -6.09
N ALA A 91 31.52 -1.40 -7.00
CA ALA A 91 31.36 -2.80 -6.63
C ALA A 91 32.49 -3.31 -5.72
N LYS A 92 33.76 -3.00 -6.02
CA LYS A 92 34.89 -3.36 -5.16
C LYS A 92 34.77 -2.74 -3.77
N ALA A 93 34.41 -1.46 -3.70
CA ALA A 93 34.27 -0.74 -2.44
C ALA A 93 33.15 -1.34 -1.57
N SER A 94 31.96 -1.55 -2.15
CA SER A 94 30.82 -2.14 -1.44
C SER A 94 31.09 -3.59 -1.02
N ILE A 95 31.73 -4.42 -1.86
CA ILE A 95 32.12 -5.79 -1.48
C ILE A 95 33.14 -5.79 -0.34
N ARG A 96 34.07 -4.83 -0.31
CA ARG A 96 34.99 -4.66 0.81
C ARG A 96 34.23 -4.26 2.07
N GLN A 97 33.34 -3.27 2.00
CA GLN A 97 32.48 -2.85 3.11
C GLN A 97 31.68 -4.04 3.66
N ALA A 98 30.98 -4.77 2.81
CA ALA A 98 30.20 -5.94 3.20
C ALA A 98 31.02 -7.01 3.93
N ARG A 99 32.33 -7.10 3.67
CA ARG A 99 33.24 -8.01 4.37
C ARG A 99 33.76 -7.43 5.70
N THR A 100 34.17 -6.16 5.71
CA THR A 100 34.89 -5.56 6.86
C THR A 100 33.98 -4.89 7.87
N GLN A 101 32.83 -4.38 7.42
CA GLN A 101 31.87 -3.63 8.21
C GLN A 101 30.49 -4.25 8.19
N GLY A 102 30.15 -5.07 7.18
CA GLY A 102 28.81 -5.61 7.02
C GLY A 102 27.85 -4.62 6.32
N PHE A 103 26.59 -5.00 6.21
CA PHE A 103 25.50 -4.19 5.66
C PHE A 103 24.15 -4.72 6.14
N ARG A 104 23.09 -3.91 6.02
CA ARG A 104 21.71 -4.34 6.26
C ARG A 104 20.90 -4.20 4.97
N VAL A 105 19.93 -5.10 4.78
CA VAL A 105 18.93 -4.97 3.70
C VAL A 105 17.80 -4.04 4.15
N ARG A 106 17.37 -4.15 5.40
CA ARG A 106 16.42 -3.26 6.07
C ARG A 106 16.91 -2.90 7.49
N PRO A 107 16.51 -1.76 8.06
CA PRO A 107 17.00 -1.33 9.38
C PRO A 107 16.78 -2.37 10.50
N SER A 108 15.58 -2.95 10.58
CA SER A 108 15.16 -3.89 11.63
C SER A 108 15.95 -5.20 11.69
N GLN A 109 16.53 -5.66 10.58
CA GLN A 109 17.21 -6.95 10.55
C GLN A 109 18.64 -6.87 11.10
N PRO A 110 19.20 -7.98 11.60
CA PRO A 110 20.62 -8.06 11.94
C PRO A 110 21.55 -7.69 10.77
N GLU A 111 22.75 -7.21 11.12
CA GLU A 111 23.81 -6.94 10.16
C GLU A 111 24.27 -8.23 9.44
N VAL A 112 24.39 -8.15 8.12
CA VAL A 112 24.93 -9.21 7.27
C VAL A 112 26.40 -8.91 6.96
N ARG A 113 27.29 -9.87 7.23
CA ARG A 113 28.72 -9.77 6.93
C ARG A 113 29.18 -10.86 5.98
N TYR A 114 29.87 -10.47 4.91
CA TYR A 114 30.44 -11.42 3.95
C TYR A 114 31.70 -12.10 4.49
N SER A 115 31.74 -13.43 4.36
CA SER A 115 32.99 -14.18 4.51
C SER A 115 34.00 -13.81 3.41
N ALA A 116 35.29 -14.07 3.66
CA ALA A 116 36.34 -13.86 2.65
C ALA A 116 36.08 -14.67 1.36
N LYS A 117 35.46 -15.86 1.46
CA LYS A 117 35.06 -16.67 0.31
C LYS A 117 33.96 -15.99 -0.50
N LYS A 118 32.89 -15.53 0.16
CA LYS A 118 31.77 -14.83 -0.50
C LYS A 118 32.22 -13.54 -1.16
N ALA A 119 33.05 -12.73 -0.48
CA ALA A 119 33.61 -11.50 -1.04
C ALA A 119 34.45 -11.76 -2.30
N ARG A 120 35.31 -12.79 -2.29
CA ARG A 120 36.08 -13.20 -3.49
C ARG A 120 35.17 -13.64 -4.64
N GLN A 121 34.12 -14.41 -4.33
CA GLN A 121 33.14 -14.84 -5.33
C GLN A 121 32.41 -13.65 -5.95
N MET A 122 31.89 -12.72 -5.14
CA MET A 122 31.20 -11.52 -5.61
C MET A 122 32.11 -10.64 -6.47
N LEU A 123 33.39 -10.51 -6.08
CA LEU A 123 34.37 -9.76 -6.86
C LEU A 123 34.66 -10.42 -8.22
N SER A 124 34.78 -11.75 -8.26
CA SER A 124 34.96 -12.49 -9.50
C SER A 124 33.75 -12.36 -10.43
N ILE A 125 32.52 -12.43 -9.89
CA ILE A 125 31.28 -12.23 -10.66
C ILE A 125 31.27 -10.82 -11.25
N ASN A 126 31.44 -9.79 -10.42
CA ASN A 126 31.43 -8.39 -10.86
C ASN A 126 32.52 -8.07 -11.88
N ARG A 127 33.71 -8.69 -11.78
CA ARG A 127 34.76 -8.54 -12.79
C ARG A 127 34.33 -9.09 -14.16
N ARG A 128 33.63 -10.23 -14.18
CA ARG A 128 33.10 -10.82 -15.43
C ARG A 128 31.93 -10.01 -15.99
N LEU A 129 31.05 -9.49 -15.14
CA LEU A 129 29.97 -8.59 -15.55
C LEU A 129 30.54 -7.31 -16.20
N HIS A 130 31.56 -6.71 -15.59
CA HIS A 130 32.23 -5.53 -16.14
C HIS A 130 32.78 -5.79 -17.55
N GLY A 131 33.39 -6.95 -17.80
CA GLY A 131 33.84 -7.36 -19.15
C GLY A 131 32.71 -7.61 -20.16
N ARG A 132 31.47 -7.78 -19.69
CA ARG A 132 30.25 -7.93 -20.51
C ARG A 132 29.44 -6.64 -20.61
N CYS A 133 29.93 -5.53 -20.05
CA CYS A 133 29.19 -4.29 -20.03
C CYS A 133 29.00 -3.71 -21.43
N ARG A 134 27.74 -3.54 -21.84
CA ARG A 134 27.35 -3.03 -23.17
C ARG A 134 26.42 -1.84 -23.12
N PHE A 135 25.71 -1.65 -22.01
CA PHE A 135 24.73 -0.58 -21.83
C PHE A 135 25.20 0.43 -20.77
N ASN A 136 24.79 1.68 -20.93
CA ASN A 136 24.96 2.77 -19.97
C ASN A 136 23.61 3.37 -19.53
N SER A 137 22.51 2.74 -19.93
CA SER A 137 21.13 3.11 -19.62
C SER A 137 20.37 1.82 -19.36
N VAL A 138 19.56 1.82 -18.30
CA VAL A 138 18.67 0.72 -17.96
C VAL A 138 17.57 0.61 -19.01
N GLN A 139 16.98 1.73 -19.45
CA GLN A 139 15.95 1.71 -20.49
C GLN A 139 16.46 1.10 -21.79
N LYS A 140 17.64 1.50 -22.27
CA LYS A 140 18.22 0.90 -23.49
C LYS A 140 18.44 -0.60 -23.38
N ALA A 141 18.73 -1.10 -22.18
CA ALA A 141 18.84 -2.53 -21.94
C ALA A 141 17.47 -3.22 -21.97
N VAL A 142 16.41 -2.57 -21.47
CA VAL A 142 15.01 -3.02 -21.58
C VAL A 142 14.55 -3.06 -23.03
N ASP A 143 14.76 -1.98 -23.80
CA ASP A 143 14.36 -1.90 -25.21
C ASP A 143 14.99 -3.02 -26.03
N ALA A 144 16.26 -3.32 -25.75
CA ALA A 144 16.97 -4.37 -26.45
C ALA A 144 16.57 -5.78 -26.02
N SER A 145 15.88 -5.95 -24.89
CA SER A 145 15.50 -7.25 -24.30
C SER A 145 14.24 -7.84 -24.92
N GLY A 146 14.15 -9.18 -24.88
CA GLY A 146 12.93 -9.92 -25.18
C GLY A 146 12.52 -10.86 -24.03
N ASN A 147 11.61 -11.79 -24.30
CA ASN A 147 11.18 -12.79 -23.33
C ASN A 147 12.35 -13.55 -22.69
N ASN A 148 12.27 -13.81 -21.39
CA ASN A 148 13.26 -14.53 -20.57
C ASN A 148 14.65 -13.86 -20.43
N ASP A 149 14.88 -12.70 -21.06
CA ASP A 149 16.15 -11.98 -20.95
C ASP A 149 16.42 -11.54 -19.51
N ARG A 150 17.67 -11.14 -19.26
CA ARG A 150 18.14 -10.69 -17.95
C ARG A 150 18.91 -9.40 -18.10
N ILE A 151 18.64 -8.43 -17.25
CA ILE A 151 19.40 -7.20 -17.12
C ILE A 151 20.11 -7.21 -15.77
N VAL A 152 21.43 -7.13 -15.79
CA VAL A 152 22.25 -7.00 -14.58
C VAL A 152 22.84 -5.59 -14.53
N ILE A 153 22.48 -4.84 -13.51
CA ILE A 153 22.93 -3.48 -13.29
C ILE A 153 24.13 -3.51 -12.33
N MET A 154 25.24 -2.93 -12.76
CA MET A 154 26.40 -2.77 -11.90
C MET A 154 26.25 -1.57 -10.96
N PRO A 155 26.95 -1.53 -9.82
CA PRO A 155 26.81 -0.41 -8.88
C PRO A 155 26.98 0.96 -9.53
N GLY A 156 26.14 1.92 -9.20
CA GLY A 156 26.05 3.22 -9.85
C GLY A 156 24.72 3.92 -9.60
N ARG A 157 24.63 5.17 -10.06
CA ARG A 157 23.40 5.98 -10.05
C ARG A 157 22.97 6.20 -11.50
N TYR A 158 21.75 5.79 -11.83
CA TYR A 158 21.20 5.74 -13.18
C TYR A 158 20.07 6.77 -13.31
N LEU A 159 20.35 7.83 -14.08
CA LEU A 159 19.45 8.96 -14.26
C LEU A 159 18.60 8.88 -15.54
N GLU A 160 18.91 7.94 -16.44
CA GLU A 160 18.23 7.80 -17.75
C GLU A 160 18.01 9.14 -18.48
N PRO A 161 19.08 9.87 -18.86
CA PRO A 161 18.96 11.24 -19.36
C PRO A 161 18.19 11.38 -20.67
N GLU A 162 18.08 10.31 -21.47
CA GLU A 162 17.23 10.29 -22.66
C GLU A 162 15.74 10.24 -22.29
N SER A 163 15.36 9.39 -21.34
CA SER A 163 14.01 9.32 -20.79
C SER A 163 13.61 10.66 -20.14
N ARG A 164 14.50 11.24 -19.30
CA ARG A 164 14.25 12.54 -18.64
C ARG A 164 13.99 13.70 -19.62
N ARG A 165 14.58 13.66 -20.82
CA ARG A 165 14.41 14.70 -21.85
C ARG A 165 13.12 14.55 -22.66
N GLN A 166 12.43 13.42 -22.59
CA GLN A 166 11.17 13.24 -23.30
C GLN A 166 10.10 14.17 -22.70
N PRO A 167 9.25 14.78 -23.55
CA PRO A 167 8.21 15.69 -23.11
C PRO A 167 7.19 14.97 -22.21
N LYS A 168 6.35 15.77 -21.54
CA LYS A 168 5.10 15.28 -20.94
C LYS A 168 3.95 15.65 -21.87
N ASN A 169 2.89 14.84 -21.90
CA ASN A 169 1.74 15.06 -22.78
C ASN A 169 2.15 15.18 -24.25
N ASP A 170 2.99 14.27 -24.73
CA ASP A 170 3.48 14.23 -26.10
C ASP A 170 2.28 14.23 -27.07
N PRO A 171 2.21 15.17 -28.03
CA PRO A 171 1.12 15.26 -29.00
C PRO A 171 0.93 14.01 -29.88
N ARG A 172 1.93 13.12 -29.94
CA ARG A 172 1.79 11.80 -30.60
C ARG A 172 0.84 10.87 -29.86
N CYS A 173 0.66 11.08 -28.56
CA CYS A 173 -0.13 10.23 -27.68
C CYS A 173 -1.31 10.95 -27.03
N SER A 174 -1.15 12.23 -26.66
CA SER A 174 -2.22 13.03 -26.04
C SER A 174 -2.87 13.99 -27.04
N PRO A 175 -4.22 14.04 -27.12
CA PRO A 175 -5.20 13.25 -26.37
C PRO A 175 -5.57 11.91 -27.03
N GLY A 176 -5.02 11.59 -28.21
CA GLY A 176 -5.54 10.53 -29.08
C GLY A 176 -5.46 9.09 -28.56
N LEU A 177 -4.59 8.81 -27.60
CA LEU A 177 -4.42 7.50 -26.94
C LEU A 177 -4.86 7.51 -25.48
N LEU A 178 -5.57 8.56 -25.04
CA LEU A 178 -6.22 8.57 -23.74
C LEU A 178 -7.52 7.76 -23.81
N GLN A 179 -7.89 7.17 -22.69
CA GLN A 179 -9.19 6.51 -22.49
C GLN A 179 -9.86 7.08 -21.24
N LYS A 180 -11.17 6.89 -21.09
CA LYS A 180 -11.86 7.35 -19.88
C LYS A 180 -11.78 6.26 -18.81
N ASP A 181 -11.50 6.66 -17.58
CA ASP A 181 -11.76 5.82 -16.42
C ASP A 181 -13.27 5.77 -16.11
N ALA A 182 -13.67 5.10 -15.03
CA ALA A 182 -15.08 5.02 -14.65
C ALA A 182 -15.65 6.33 -14.08
N SER A 183 -14.81 7.29 -13.69
CA SER A 183 -15.25 8.63 -13.33
C SER A 183 -15.53 9.49 -14.59
N GLY A 184 -15.03 9.04 -15.74
CA GLY A 184 -15.11 9.71 -17.03
C GLY A 184 -13.89 10.58 -17.34
N ASP A 185 -12.89 10.60 -16.44
CA ASP A 185 -11.66 11.35 -16.57
C ASP A 185 -10.68 10.66 -17.52
N PRO A 186 -9.89 11.42 -18.30
CA PRO A 186 -8.99 10.86 -19.30
C PRO A 186 -7.69 10.35 -18.68
N THR A 187 -7.39 9.07 -18.90
CA THR A 187 -6.20 8.36 -18.44
C THR A 187 -5.38 7.77 -19.59
N PRO A 188 -4.04 7.63 -19.45
CA PRO A 188 -3.21 6.93 -20.43
C PRO A 188 -3.62 5.47 -20.65
N SER A 189 -3.89 5.08 -21.90
CA SER A 189 -4.10 3.67 -22.26
C SER A 189 -2.81 2.84 -22.25
N TYR A 190 -2.93 1.51 -22.35
CA TYR A 190 -1.75 0.65 -22.57
C TYR A 190 -0.97 1.05 -23.84
N GLU A 191 -1.67 1.37 -24.93
CA GLU A 191 -1.04 1.86 -26.17
C GLU A 191 -0.33 3.20 -25.96
N TYR A 192 -0.87 4.10 -25.15
CA TYR A 192 -0.19 5.34 -24.75
C TYR A 192 1.14 5.02 -24.06
N GLN A 193 1.14 4.14 -23.06
CA GLN A 193 2.35 3.80 -22.31
C GLN A 193 3.41 3.15 -23.22
N VAL A 194 3.00 2.35 -24.21
CA VAL A 194 3.94 1.76 -25.17
C VAL A 194 4.47 2.79 -26.18
N THR A 195 3.64 3.72 -26.62
CA THR A 195 3.99 4.69 -27.68
C THR A 195 4.80 5.87 -27.15
N CYS A 196 4.45 6.38 -25.96
CA CYS A 196 5.11 7.48 -25.27
C CYS A 196 5.53 7.07 -23.84
N PRO A 197 6.41 6.05 -23.70
CA PRO A 197 6.73 5.44 -22.41
C PRO A 197 7.34 6.41 -21.42
N HIS A 198 8.02 7.44 -21.92
CA HIS A 198 8.75 8.38 -21.10
C HIS A 198 8.00 9.66 -20.82
N ASP A 199 6.72 9.76 -21.17
CA ASP A 199 5.88 10.88 -20.73
C ASP A 199 5.82 10.90 -19.19
N GLN A 200 5.61 9.72 -18.59
CA GLN A 200 5.58 9.52 -17.13
C GLN A 200 6.82 8.79 -16.61
N ASN A 201 7.29 7.75 -17.33
CA ASN A 201 8.18 6.75 -16.75
C ASN A 201 9.66 7.01 -17.07
N LEU A 202 10.53 6.86 -16.07
CA LEU A 202 11.98 6.87 -16.26
C LEU A 202 12.45 5.59 -16.96
N VAL A 203 12.00 4.44 -16.46
CA VAL A 203 12.14 3.12 -17.08
C VAL A 203 10.76 2.51 -17.31
N TYR A 204 10.49 2.01 -18.52
CA TYR A 204 9.24 1.36 -18.88
C TYR A 204 9.50 -0.01 -19.50
N VAL A 205 8.77 -1.02 -19.00
CA VAL A 205 8.75 -2.39 -19.51
C VAL A 205 7.36 -2.69 -20.07
N ALA A 206 7.24 -2.72 -21.40
CA ALA A 206 6.08 -3.31 -22.07
C ALA A 206 6.24 -4.83 -22.13
N GLY A 207 5.43 -5.56 -21.37
CA GLY A 207 5.47 -7.02 -21.33
C GLY A 207 4.87 -7.71 -22.55
N ARG A 208 3.78 -7.14 -23.09
CA ARG A 208 3.06 -7.66 -24.26
C ARG A 208 3.05 -6.68 -25.44
N ALA A 209 2.87 -7.15 -26.66
CA ALA A 209 2.66 -6.25 -27.80
C ALA A 209 1.31 -5.52 -27.67
N VAL A 210 1.22 -4.30 -28.21
CA VAL A 210 -0.08 -3.63 -28.37
C VAL A 210 -0.84 -4.32 -29.50
N VAL A 211 -2.07 -4.72 -29.22
CA VAL A 211 -3.01 -5.25 -30.22
C VAL A 211 -4.39 -4.65 -29.95
N GLY A 212 -5.14 -4.44 -31.02
CA GLY A 212 -6.51 -3.91 -30.98
C GLY A 212 -6.65 -2.56 -30.25
N LYS A 213 -7.89 -2.17 -30.01
CA LYS A 213 -8.25 -0.99 -29.21
C LYS A 213 -8.92 -1.46 -27.92
N PRO A 214 -8.84 -0.66 -26.83
CA PRO A 214 -9.63 -0.92 -25.63
C PRO A 214 -11.12 -1.10 -25.94
N LEU A 215 -11.81 -1.91 -25.15
CA LEU A 215 -13.27 -1.95 -25.17
C LEU A 215 -13.83 -0.54 -24.91
N ALA A 216 -14.93 -0.19 -25.58
CA ALA A 216 -15.59 1.11 -25.39
C ALA A 216 -16.13 1.26 -23.96
N GLU A 217 -16.64 0.15 -23.41
CA GLU A 217 -17.04 0.02 -22.02
C GLU A 217 -16.29 -1.20 -21.45
N PRO A 218 -15.60 -1.05 -20.31
CA PRO A 218 -14.90 -2.18 -19.70
C PRO A 218 -15.89 -3.27 -19.24
N ARG A 219 -15.41 -4.52 -19.11
CA ARG A 219 -16.24 -5.60 -18.53
C ARG A 219 -16.58 -5.30 -17.07
N ALA A 220 -17.79 -5.67 -16.64
CA ALA A 220 -18.20 -5.49 -15.25
C ALA A 220 -17.41 -6.37 -14.27
N ASP A 221 -17.09 -7.61 -14.66
CA ASP A 221 -16.37 -8.57 -13.83
C ASP A 221 -14.85 -8.38 -13.79
N ARG A 222 -14.28 -7.65 -14.77
CA ARG A 222 -12.84 -7.34 -14.89
C ARG A 222 -11.93 -8.57 -15.01
N GLN A 223 -12.51 -9.74 -15.21
CA GLN A 223 -11.78 -11.01 -15.29
C GLN A 223 -11.23 -11.23 -16.70
N GLY A 224 -9.90 -11.32 -16.79
CA GLY A 224 -9.16 -11.58 -18.00
C GLY A 224 -9.10 -10.36 -18.93
N ILE A 225 -7.88 -9.92 -19.25
CA ILE A 225 -7.64 -8.90 -20.28
C ILE A 225 -8.33 -9.35 -21.59
N PRO A 226 -9.17 -8.50 -22.23
CA PRO A 226 -9.88 -8.87 -23.44
C PRO A 226 -8.95 -9.38 -24.53
N GLU A 227 -9.34 -10.45 -25.23
CA GLU A 227 -8.51 -11.10 -26.27
C GLU A 227 -8.04 -10.10 -27.35
N GLN A 228 -8.90 -9.15 -27.72
CA GLN A 228 -8.56 -8.11 -28.68
C GLN A 228 -7.46 -7.14 -28.21
N GLU A 229 -7.20 -7.05 -26.90
CA GLU A 229 -6.20 -6.20 -26.26
C GLU A 229 -4.96 -7.01 -25.81
N LEU A 230 -5.09 -8.33 -25.68
CA LEU A 230 -4.06 -9.21 -25.14
C LEU A 230 -3.07 -9.65 -26.22
N GLY A 231 -2.02 -8.84 -26.41
CA GLY A 231 -0.96 -9.16 -27.38
C GLY A 231 -0.04 -10.29 -26.91
N PRO A 232 0.77 -10.86 -27.83
CA PRO A 232 1.76 -11.85 -27.46
C PRO A 232 2.82 -11.27 -26.52
N CYS A 233 3.36 -12.11 -25.65
CA CYS A 233 4.51 -11.78 -24.81
C CYS A 233 5.71 -11.30 -25.66
N VAL A 234 6.23 -10.11 -25.34
CA VAL A 234 7.46 -9.55 -25.93
C VAL A 234 8.59 -9.42 -24.91
N ARG A 235 8.29 -9.21 -23.63
CA ARG A 235 9.25 -9.12 -22.52
C ARG A 235 8.76 -9.78 -21.22
N CYS A 236 7.97 -10.84 -21.34
CA CYS A 236 7.59 -11.68 -20.19
C CYS A 236 8.82 -12.45 -19.65
N ASN A 237 8.77 -12.88 -18.39
CA ASN A 237 9.88 -13.51 -17.66
C ASN A 237 11.17 -12.66 -17.61
N LEU A 238 11.08 -11.34 -17.83
CA LEU A 238 12.21 -10.43 -17.73
C LEU A 238 12.68 -10.33 -16.28
N GLN A 239 13.99 -10.47 -16.06
CA GLN A 239 14.58 -10.24 -14.74
C GLN A 239 15.57 -9.08 -14.76
N ILE A 240 15.42 -8.14 -13.85
CA ILE A 240 16.31 -7.01 -13.63
C ILE A 240 16.90 -7.14 -12.23
N GLU A 241 18.23 -7.08 -12.11
CA GLU A 241 18.87 -7.10 -10.78
C GLU A 241 20.14 -6.26 -10.65
N GLY A 242 20.39 -5.73 -9.45
CA GLY A 242 21.66 -5.14 -9.09
C GLY A 242 22.69 -6.18 -8.67
N SER A 243 23.96 -5.98 -9.06
CA SER A 243 25.07 -6.92 -8.79
C SER A 243 25.90 -6.62 -7.53
N GLY A 244 25.58 -5.52 -6.84
CA GLY A 244 26.21 -5.11 -5.59
C GLY A 244 25.77 -5.96 -4.39
N PRO A 245 26.50 -5.92 -3.26
CA PRO A 245 26.04 -6.49 -2.00
C PRO A 245 24.66 -6.03 -1.52
N LYS A 246 24.26 -4.77 -1.73
CA LYS A 246 23.01 -4.18 -1.23
C LYS A 246 22.29 -3.33 -2.29
N ALA A 247 21.03 -3.02 -2.04
CA ALA A 247 20.15 -2.30 -2.97
C ALA A 247 20.69 -0.91 -3.35
N GLU A 248 21.23 -0.19 -2.36
CA GLU A 248 21.77 1.16 -2.50
C GLU A 248 23.04 1.22 -3.36
N ASP A 249 23.64 0.08 -3.68
CA ASP A 249 24.73 0.04 -4.65
C ASP A 249 24.23 0.40 -6.06
N VAL A 250 22.96 0.15 -6.37
CA VAL A 250 22.31 0.47 -7.65
C VAL A 250 21.11 1.36 -7.41
N ILE A 251 21.24 2.63 -7.78
CA ILE A 251 20.17 3.62 -7.60
C ILE A 251 19.59 3.96 -8.98
N ILE A 252 18.31 3.66 -9.18
CA ILE A 252 17.51 4.14 -10.32
C ILE A 252 16.74 5.35 -9.81
N ASP A 253 17.04 6.52 -10.37
CA ASP A 253 16.76 7.78 -9.70
C ASP A 253 15.92 8.68 -10.60
N ALA A 254 14.69 8.99 -10.17
CA ALA A 254 13.80 9.94 -10.84
C ALA A 254 13.79 11.32 -10.17
N GLY A 255 14.54 11.52 -9.08
CA GLY A 255 14.63 12.80 -8.38
C GLY A 255 15.67 13.75 -8.97
N ASP A 256 15.62 14.98 -8.52
CA ASP A 256 16.59 16.03 -8.81
C ASP A 256 16.82 16.92 -7.56
N LYS A 257 17.93 17.67 -7.56
CA LYS A 257 18.30 18.64 -6.51
C LYS A 257 18.18 18.07 -5.08
N TYR A 258 19.04 17.13 -4.72
CA TYR A 258 18.96 16.47 -3.42
C TYR A 258 19.53 17.32 -2.27
N GLU A 259 18.97 17.18 -1.07
CA GLU A 259 19.48 17.79 0.18
C GLU A 259 20.84 17.19 0.62
N GLY A 260 21.29 16.11 -0.01
CA GLY A 260 22.58 15.47 0.23
C GLY A 260 22.94 14.42 -0.82
N GLU A 261 24.11 13.79 -0.67
CA GLU A 261 24.63 12.84 -1.66
C GLU A 261 24.23 11.37 -1.39
N GLY A 262 23.78 11.08 -0.17
CA GLY A 262 23.48 9.71 0.29
C GLY A 262 22.25 9.08 -0.39
N PRO A 263 22.09 7.74 -0.29
CA PRO A 263 20.94 7.03 -0.85
C PRO A 263 19.60 7.48 -0.23
N GLU A 264 19.62 7.86 1.04
CA GLU A 264 18.47 8.34 1.82
C GLU A 264 18.20 9.85 1.69
N ALA A 265 19.00 10.59 0.92
CA ALA A 265 18.78 12.02 0.76
C ALA A 265 17.43 12.28 0.11
N LYS A 266 16.73 13.31 0.59
CA LYS A 266 15.45 13.76 0.05
C LYS A 266 15.68 14.56 -1.25
N PRO A 267 14.91 14.29 -2.32
CA PRO A 267 14.90 15.15 -3.51
C PRO A 267 14.14 16.46 -3.22
N LEU A 268 14.60 17.57 -3.77
CA LEU A 268 13.88 18.85 -3.74
C LEU A 268 13.05 19.09 -5.00
N ASP A 269 13.23 18.24 -6.01
CA ASP A 269 12.54 18.32 -7.30
C ASP A 269 12.45 16.92 -7.94
N HIS A 270 11.59 16.76 -8.94
CA HIS A 270 11.32 15.48 -9.59
C HIS A 270 11.54 15.59 -11.09
N ALA A 271 12.31 14.66 -11.66
CA ALA A 271 12.56 14.60 -13.10
C ALA A 271 11.54 13.74 -13.85
N LYS A 272 10.96 12.73 -13.21
CA LYS A 272 9.92 11.85 -13.76
C LYS A 272 8.91 11.42 -12.70
N ASP A 273 7.76 10.98 -13.19
CA ASP A 273 6.61 10.64 -12.35
C ASP A 273 6.76 9.22 -11.80
N VAL A 274 7.25 8.28 -12.61
CA VAL A 274 7.50 6.90 -12.17
C VAL A 274 8.96 6.51 -12.38
N VAL A 275 9.61 5.83 -11.42
CA VAL A 275 10.98 5.32 -11.62
C VAL A 275 10.97 4.10 -12.55
N MET A 276 10.14 3.09 -12.27
CA MET A 276 10.01 1.90 -13.10
C MET A 276 8.55 1.46 -13.22
N ARG A 277 8.03 1.43 -14.44
CA ARG A 277 6.71 0.88 -14.75
C ARG A 277 6.80 -0.42 -15.53
N VAL A 278 6.00 -1.43 -15.16
CA VAL A 278 5.93 -2.75 -15.77
C VAL A 278 4.46 -3.09 -16.04
N ASP A 279 4.05 -3.00 -17.30
CA ASP A 279 2.68 -3.30 -17.72
C ASP A 279 2.63 -4.64 -18.45
N ARG A 280 1.67 -5.48 -18.07
CA ARG A 280 1.42 -6.81 -18.67
C ARG A 280 2.68 -7.67 -18.77
N GLY A 281 3.53 -7.59 -17.75
CA GLY A 281 4.91 -8.08 -17.71
C GLY A 281 5.06 -9.45 -17.04
N ASP A 282 4.23 -10.43 -17.44
CA ASP A 282 4.06 -11.67 -16.68
C ASP A 282 5.39 -12.38 -16.34
N GLY A 283 5.54 -12.81 -15.09
CA GLY A 283 6.76 -13.44 -14.57
C GLY A 283 7.94 -12.48 -14.31
N PHE A 284 7.69 -11.20 -14.10
CA PHE A 284 8.73 -10.18 -13.86
C PHE A 284 9.48 -10.42 -12.53
N VAL A 285 10.81 -10.18 -12.55
CA VAL A 285 11.63 -10.15 -11.33
C VAL A 285 12.43 -8.85 -11.25
N GLY A 286 12.24 -8.09 -10.18
CA GLY A 286 13.08 -6.96 -9.80
C GLY A 286 13.87 -7.26 -8.52
N ARG A 287 15.19 -7.08 -8.51
CA ARG A 287 16.00 -7.46 -7.35
C ARG A 287 17.19 -6.56 -7.04
N ASN A 288 17.40 -6.24 -5.76
CA ASN A 288 18.65 -5.65 -5.25
C ASN A 288 19.02 -4.30 -5.90
N PHE A 289 18.06 -3.37 -5.94
CA PHE A 289 18.25 -1.98 -6.34
C PHE A 289 17.31 -1.04 -5.57
N LEU A 290 17.70 0.23 -5.49
CA LEU A 290 16.91 1.32 -4.93
C LEU A 290 16.22 2.09 -6.05
N MET A 291 14.90 2.26 -5.94
CA MET A 291 14.09 3.17 -6.75
C MET A 291 13.73 4.38 -5.89
N ARG A 292 14.07 5.58 -6.36
CA ARG A 292 13.86 6.79 -5.54
C ARG A 292 13.52 8.04 -6.32
N GLY A 293 12.86 8.95 -5.61
CA GLY A 293 12.69 10.35 -6.00
C GLY A 293 11.68 10.60 -7.10
N ALA A 294 10.82 9.64 -7.42
CA ALA A 294 9.72 9.87 -8.36
C ALA A 294 8.74 10.91 -7.82
N ARG A 295 8.12 11.68 -8.72
CA ARG A 295 6.98 12.54 -8.35
C ARG A 295 5.78 11.71 -7.91
N GLU A 296 5.64 10.50 -8.43
CA GLU A 296 4.54 9.61 -8.10
C GLU A 296 5.06 8.30 -7.50
N HIS A 297 5.52 7.36 -8.33
CA HIS A 297 5.75 5.97 -7.90
C HIS A 297 7.19 5.49 -8.08
N GLY A 298 7.70 4.73 -7.12
CA GLY A 298 8.97 4.02 -7.28
C GLY A 298 8.83 2.87 -8.27
N PHE A 299 8.05 1.86 -7.91
CA PHE A 299 7.69 0.77 -8.81
C PHE A 299 6.19 0.82 -9.11
N TYR A 300 5.81 0.74 -10.37
CA TYR A 300 4.41 0.62 -10.80
C TYR A 300 4.28 -0.66 -11.63
N THR A 301 3.44 -1.62 -11.22
CA THR A 301 2.97 -2.68 -12.10
C THR A 301 1.45 -2.66 -12.31
N GLU A 302 1.01 -2.99 -13.52
CA GLU A 302 -0.41 -3.01 -13.89
C GLU A 302 -0.72 -4.21 -14.80
N GLU A 303 -1.87 -4.84 -14.58
CA GLU A 303 -2.38 -5.98 -15.36
C GLU A 303 -1.33 -7.10 -15.55
N THR A 304 -0.58 -7.43 -14.50
CA THR A 304 0.56 -8.36 -14.58
C THR A 304 0.36 -9.56 -13.67
N ASP A 305 0.62 -10.75 -14.20
CA ASP A 305 0.61 -11.99 -13.42
C ASP A 305 2.03 -12.48 -13.10
N GLY A 306 2.32 -12.65 -11.81
CA GLY A 306 3.61 -13.17 -11.35
C GLY A 306 4.68 -12.09 -11.27
N VAL A 307 4.85 -11.50 -10.09
CA VAL A 307 5.87 -10.48 -9.83
C VAL A 307 6.69 -10.85 -8.59
N LEU A 308 8.01 -10.80 -8.70
CA LEU A 308 8.91 -10.89 -7.54
C LEU A 308 9.74 -9.62 -7.39
N LEU A 309 9.55 -8.90 -6.29
CA LEU A 309 10.47 -7.88 -5.81
C LEU A 309 11.23 -8.39 -4.58
N ASP A 310 12.55 -8.57 -4.70
CA ASP A 310 13.40 -9.05 -3.60
C ASP A 310 14.55 -8.07 -3.33
N ARG A 311 14.74 -7.65 -2.08
CA ARG A 311 15.85 -6.76 -1.70
C ARG A 311 15.78 -5.41 -2.42
N THR A 312 14.59 -4.89 -2.65
CA THR A 312 14.35 -3.59 -3.27
C THR A 312 14.16 -2.52 -2.20
N LYS A 313 14.45 -1.27 -2.56
CA LYS A 313 14.18 -0.12 -1.70
C LYS A 313 13.38 0.95 -2.42
N PHE A 314 12.55 1.68 -1.68
CA PHE A 314 11.66 2.70 -2.20
C PHE A 314 11.77 3.98 -1.38
N PHE A 315 12.62 4.92 -1.78
CA PHE A 315 12.88 6.12 -0.98
C PHE A 315 12.35 7.38 -1.65
N TRP A 316 11.59 8.19 -0.90
CA TRP A 316 11.16 9.53 -1.31
C TRP A 316 10.45 9.56 -2.68
N ASN A 317 9.66 8.53 -2.98
CA ASN A 317 8.69 8.62 -4.08
C ASN A 317 7.47 9.31 -3.49
N ALA A 318 7.02 10.42 -4.11
CA ALA A 318 6.14 11.35 -3.42
C ALA A 318 4.77 10.73 -3.10
N ASP A 319 4.26 9.84 -3.94
CA ASP A 319 2.99 9.15 -3.71
C ASP A 319 3.25 7.78 -3.11
N TYR A 320 3.69 6.82 -3.93
CA TYR A 320 3.88 5.43 -3.52
C TYR A 320 5.32 4.96 -3.70
N GLY A 321 5.83 4.23 -2.71
CA GLY A 321 7.07 3.48 -2.91
C GLY A 321 6.90 2.39 -3.96
N HIS A 322 5.84 1.61 -3.81
CA HIS A 322 5.41 0.53 -4.68
C HIS A 322 3.90 0.66 -4.93
N LEU A 323 3.49 0.67 -6.19
CA LEU A 323 2.12 0.54 -6.63
C LEU A 323 1.98 -0.69 -7.53
N ALA A 324 1.04 -1.55 -7.20
CA ALA A 324 0.55 -2.59 -8.10
C ALA A 324 -0.96 -2.42 -8.25
N PHE A 325 -1.45 -2.51 -9.47
CA PHE A 325 -2.87 -2.41 -9.76
C PHE A 325 -3.33 -3.59 -10.60
N THR A 326 -4.48 -4.19 -10.26
CA THR A 326 -5.08 -5.32 -11.00
C THR A 326 -4.07 -6.42 -11.38
N SER A 327 -3.19 -6.78 -10.44
CA SER A 327 -2.06 -7.68 -10.68
C SER A 327 -2.05 -8.84 -9.68
N ASP A 328 -1.77 -10.06 -10.16
CA ASP A 328 -1.86 -11.31 -9.40
C ASP A 328 -0.46 -11.94 -9.16
N HIS A 329 -0.39 -12.89 -8.23
CA HIS A 329 0.81 -13.66 -7.88
C HIS A 329 2.04 -12.80 -7.58
N GLN A 330 1.89 -11.84 -6.66
CA GLN A 330 2.94 -10.91 -6.29
C GLN A 330 3.64 -11.30 -4.98
N LEU A 331 4.96 -11.19 -4.97
CA LEU A 331 5.78 -11.33 -3.76
C LEU A 331 6.73 -10.14 -3.64
N VAL A 332 6.46 -9.27 -2.67
CA VAL A 332 7.35 -8.18 -2.28
C VAL A 332 8.06 -8.57 -0.99
N LYS A 333 9.38 -8.70 -1.03
CA LYS A 333 10.14 -9.20 0.12
C LYS A 333 11.50 -8.60 0.34
N ASN A 334 11.94 -8.66 1.60
CA ASN A 334 13.24 -8.15 2.04
C ASN A 334 13.42 -6.67 1.67
N CYS A 335 12.40 -5.84 1.85
CA CYS A 335 12.40 -4.47 1.35
C CYS A 335 12.50 -3.41 2.46
N ASP A 336 12.78 -2.18 2.08
CA ASP A 336 12.84 -1.01 2.98
C ASP A 336 12.36 0.20 2.19
N GLY A 337 11.37 0.92 2.69
CA GLY A 337 10.88 2.11 2.03
C GLY A 337 10.38 3.16 3.01
N MET A 338 10.47 4.40 2.55
CA MET A 338 10.21 5.57 3.38
C MET A 338 9.97 6.85 2.59
N GLY A 339 9.40 7.85 3.26
CA GLY A 339 9.23 9.20 2.73
C GLY A 339 8.10 9.33 1.72
N ALA A 340 7.16 8.38 1.71
CA ALA A 340 5.98 8.43 0.85
C ALA A 340 4.90 9.33 1.46
N GLY A 341 4.30 10.19 0.63
CA GLY A 341 3.17 11.04 0.98
C GLY A 341 1.85 10.29 1.05
N ASP A 342 1.76 9.16 0.35
CA ASP A 342 0.75 8.13 0.57
C ASP A 342 1.42 6.94 1.27
N ALA A 343 1.65 5.80 0.57
CA ALA A 343 2.14 4.57 1.19
C ALA A 343 3.49 4.09 0.68
N VAL A 344 4.24 3.39 1.53
CA VAL A 344 5.45 2.69 1.09
C VAL A 344 5.10 1.55 0.12
N ILE A 345 4.06 0.76 0.43
CA ILE A 345 3.59 -0.33 -0.42
C ILE A 345 2.07 -0.23 -0.61
N TYR A 346 1.65 -0.29 -1.86
CA TYR A 346 0.26 -0.26 -2.28
C TYR A 346 -0.05 -1.34 -3.32
N PRO A 347 -0.78 -2.41 -2.97
CA PRO A 347 -1.47 -3.27 -3.92
C PRO A 347 -2.96 -2.89 -3.97
N GLY A 348 -3.37 -2.21 -5.04
CA GLY A 348 -4.75 -1.77 -5.26
C GLY A 348 -5.52 -2.64 -6.25
N GLY A 349 -6.83 -2.77 -6.04
CA GLY A 349 -7.73 -3.52 -6.92
C GLY A 349 -7.25 -4.94 -7.16
N THR A 350 -6.80 -5.63 -6.11
CA THR A 350 -6.20 -6.96 -6.25
C THR A 350 -7.26 -8.02 -6.58
N PRO A 351 -6.86 -9.13 -7.23
CA PRO A 351 -7.78 -10.20 -7.65
C PRO A 351 -8.62 -10.82 -6.52
N GLU A 352 -9.89 -11.09 -6.83
CA GLU A 352 -10.87 -11.77 -5.97
C GLU A 352 -10.55 -13.26 -5.77
N THR A 353 -9.51 -13.53 -5.01
CA THR A 353 -8.91 -14.86 -4.83
C THR A 353 -9.07 -15.41 -3.43
N GLY A 354 -9.69 -14.64 -2.51
CA GLY A 354 -9.96 -15.07 -1.14
C GLY A 354 -11.22 -15.93 -1.02
N SER A 355 -11.93 -15.81 0.09
CA SER A 355 -13.19 -16.54 0.32
C SER A 355 -14.29 -16.13 -0.66
N GLN A 356 -14.18 -14.94 -1.23
CA GLN A 356 -15.08 -14.39 -2.23
C GLN A 356 -14.86 -14.93 -3.66
N ALA A 357 -13.86 -15.77 -3.90
CA ALA A 357 -13.46 -16.15 -5.25
C ALA A 357 -14.54 -16.85 -6.08
N THR A 358 -14.53 -16.60 -7.40
CA THR A 358 -15.38 -17.30 -8.39
C THR A 358 -14.59 -18.39 -9.13
N GLY A 359 -15.28 -19.15 -9.98
CA GLY A 359 -14.67 -20.20 -10.80
C GLY A 359 -13.60 -19.73 -11.82
N PHE A 360 -13.38 -18.42 -11.96
CA PHE A 360 -12.27 -17.87 -12.76
C PHE A 360 -10.90 -18.15 -12.12
N TYR A 361 -10.82 -18.27 -10.79
CA TYR A 361 -9.59 -18.60 -10.06
C TYR A 361 -9.64 -20.07 -9.59
N PRO A 362 -9.12 -21.03 -10.37
CA PRO A 362 -9.27 -22.45 -10.09
C PRO A 362 -8.51 -22.93 -8.85
N ASP A 363 -7.57 -22.14 -8.36
CA ASP A 363 -6.72 -22.43 -7.20
C ASP A 363 -7.06 -21.59 -5.96
N ALA A 364 -8.18 -20.86 -6.01
CA ALA A 364 -8.72 -20.14 -4.87
C ALA A 364 -9.48 -21.08 -3.89
N PRO A 365 -9.59 -20.73 -2.59
CA PRO A 365 -9.07 -19.51 -1.95
C PRO A 365 -7.55 -19.52 -1.78
N ARG A 366 -6.90 -18.39 -2.07
CA ARG A 366 -5.46 -18.15 -1.88
C ARG A 366 -5.15 -16.66 -1.70
N LYS A 367 -3.91 -16.35 -1.34
CA LYS A 367 -3.41 -14.96 -1.33
C LYS A 367 -2.80 -14.60 -2.68
N ASN A 368 -3.24 -13.50 -3.29
CA ASN A 368 -2.68 -13.03 -4.56
C ASN A 368 -1.37 -12.26 -4.38
N THR A 369 -1.22 -11.56 -3.26
CA THR A 369 -0.08 -10.70 -2.98
C THR A 369 0.43 -10.99 -1.58
N VAL A 370 1.74 -11.23 -1.46
CA VAL A 370 2.41 -11.43 -0.18
C VAL A 370 3.50 -10.39 0.01
N ILE A 371 3.41 -9.64 1.10
CA ILE A 371 4.39 -8.64 1.51
C ILE A 371 5.08 -9.14 2.77
N THR A 372 6.38 -9.40 2.70
CA THR A 372 7.09 -10.00 3.84
C THR A 372 8.52 -9.53 4.05
N LYS A 373 8.91 -9.45 5.33
CA LYS A 373 10.29 -9.09 5.72
C LYS A 373 10.65 -7.70 5.20
N CYS A 374 9.74 -6.74 5.32
CA CYS A 374 9.93 -5.35 4.92
C CYS A 374 9.91 -4.40 6.12
N ASP A 375 10.67 -3.30 6.00
CA ASP A 375 10.51 -2.11 6.86
C ASP A 375 9.72 -1.06 6.08
N MET A 376 8.50 -0.77 6.54
CA MET A 376 7.60 0.24 5.98
C MET A 376 7.50 1.41 6.97
N ARG A 377 8.18 2.51 6.69
CA ARG A 377 8.45 3.52 7.73
C ARG A 377 8.45 4.97 7.28
N ASN A 378 8.36 5.89 8.24
CA ASN A 378 8.59 7.32 8.05
C ASN A 378 7.85 7.92 6.85
N SER A 379 6.59 7.52 6.68
CA SER A 379 5.70 7.89 5.58
C SER A 379 4.33 8.28 6.12
N ALA A 380 3.39 8.75 5.28
CA ALA A 380 2.00 8.88 5.75
C ALA A 380 1.43 7.50 6.10
N LEU A 381 1.60 6.53 5.19
CA LEU A 381 1.22 5.14 5.38
C LEU A 381 2.42 4.20 5.19
N GLY A 382 2.49 3.16 6.02
CA GLY A 382 3.38 2.03 5.73
C GLY A 382 2.82 1.19 4.58
N TYR A 383 1.53 0.86 4.67
CA TYR A 383 0.76 0.14 3.66
C TYR A 383 -0.54 0.89 3.37
N SER A 384 -0.94 0.91 2.10
CA SER A 384 -2.28 1.30 1.66
C SER A 384 -2.81 0.20 0.72
N GLY A 385 -4.13 0.04 0.60
CA GLY A 385 -4.70 -0.96 -0.31
C GLY A 385 -6.19 -0.75 -0.50
N SER A 386 -6.57 -0.01 -1.53
CA SER A 386 -7.95 0.18 -1.91
C SER A 386 -8.44 -1.04 -2.69
N MET A 387 -9.56 -1.65 -2.27
CA MET A 387 -10.02 -2.93 -2.79
C MET A 387 -8.88 -3.97 -2.73
N GLY A 388 -8.17 -3.98 -1.60
CA GLY A 388 -6.99 -4.82 -1.33
C GLY A 388 -7.37 -6.27 -0.99
N ASN A 389 -8.07 -6.93 -1.90
CA ASN A 389 -8.56 -8.30 -1.75
C ASN A 389 -7.44 -9.33 -1.60
N ALA A 390 -7.58 -10.26 -0.66
CA ALA A 390 -6.72 -11.43 -0.50
C ALA A 390 -5.20 -11.13 -0.45
N VAL A 391 -4.83 -9.98 0.11
CA VAL A 391 -3.43 -9.60 0.36
C VAL A 391 -2.97 -10.15 1.72
N ARG A 392 -1.75 -10.68 1.79
CA ARG A 392 -1.11 -11.08 3.06
C ARG A 392 0.08 -10.20 3.40
N ILE A 393 0.04 -9.61 4.59
CA ILE A 393 1.09 -8.76 5.15
C ILE A 393 1.70 -9.53 6.32
N THR A 394 2.91 -10.08 6.16
CA THR A 394 3.52 -10.98 7.17
C THR A 394 5.00 -10.74 7.47
N ASP A 395 5.41 -10.90 8.72
CA ASP A 395 6.82 -10.77 9.15
C ASP A 395 7.45 -9.39 8.83
N ASN A 396 6.68 -8.31 8.94
CA ASN A 396 7.16 -6.95 8.65
C ASN A 396 7.38 -6.11 9.92
N HIS A 397 8.19 -5.07 9.78
CA HIS A 397 8.22 -3.95 10.72
C HIS A 397 7.53 -2.75 10.08
N ILE A 398 6.46 -2.26 10.69
CA ILE A 398 5.63 -1.16 10.19
C ILE A 398 5.60 -0.07 11.25
N TYR A 399 6.39 0.98 11.04
CA TYR A 399 6.67 1.93 12.12
C TYR A 399 6.98 3.35 11.69
N GLY A 400 6.73 4.29 12.60
CA GLY A 400 7.07 5.69 12.36
C GLY A 400 6.31 6.31 11.20
N ASN A 401 5.13 5.78 10.86
CA ASN A 401 4.21 6.39 9.91
C ASN A 401 3.16 7.24 10.62
N THR A 402 2.30 7.93 9.88
CA THR A 402 1.08 8.53 10.45
C THR A 402 0.10 7.43 10.84
N THR A 403 -0.15 6.51 9.91
CA THR A 403 -0.88 5.24 10.14
C THR A 403 -0.02 4.09 9.60
N GLY A 404 -0.01 2.94 10.27
CA GLY A 404 0.77 1.78 9.84
C GLY A 404 0.23 1.16 8.54
N ILE A 405 -1.00 0.67 8.58
CA ILE A 405 -1.71 0.01 7.49
C ILE A 405 -3.06 0.70 7.31
N ALA A 406 -3.40 1.09 6.09
CA ALA A 406 -4.76 1.43 5.72
C ALA A 406 -5.23 0.49 4.60
N SER A 407 -6.46 0.03 4.67
CA SER A 407 -7.12 -0.63 3.55
C SER A 407 -8.58 -0.23 3.57
N ASP A 408 -9.10 0.12 2.40
CA ASP A 408 -10.43 0.69 2.29
C ASP A 408 -11.18 0.24 1.06
N THR A 409 -12.47 0.49 1.15
CA THR A 409 -13.49 0.28 0.14
C THR A 409 -14.02 1.63 -0.39
N LEU A 410 -13.35 2.74 -0.02
CA LEU A 410 -13.76 4.13 -0.25
C LEU A 410 -13.21 4.72 -1.56
N SER A 411 -12.38 3.97 -2.29
CA SER A 411 -11.71 4.49 -3.49
C SER A 411 -12.71 4.92 -4.57
N SER A 412 -12.33 6.02 -5.23
CA SER A 412 -13.02 6.62 -6.36
C SER A 412 -13.23 5.63 -7.52
N ALA A 413 -14.21 5.94 -8.38
CA ALA A 413 -14.44 5.24 -9.63
C ALA A 413 -13.11 4.92 -10.34
N GLY A 414 -12.81 3.64 -10.53
CA GLY A 414 -11.56 3.12 -11.10
C GLY A 414 -11.20 1.73 -10.58
N HIS A 415 -11.49 1.46 -9.30
CA HIS A 415 -10.97 0.28 -8.59
C HIS A 415 -11.94 -0.91 -8.64
N PRO A 416 -11.59 -2.03 -9.28
CA PRO A 416 -12.44 -3.20 -9.30
C PRO A 416 -12.35 -3.97 -7.98
N GLY A 417 -13.40 -4.74 -7.70
CA GLY A 417 -13.43 -5.65 -6.56
C GLY A 417 -13.96 -5.04 -5.27
N PHE A 418 -15.01 -4.24 -5.39
CA PHE A 418 -15.75 -3.71 -4.26
C PHE A 418 -16.62 -4.81 -3.63
N PRO A 419 -16.70 -4.93 -2.29
CA PRO A 419 -15.84 -4.29 -1.28
C PRO A 419 -14.53 -5.06 -1.04
N ALA A 420 -13.57 -4.43 -0.36
CA ALA A 420 -12.33 -5.08 0.06
C ALA A 420 -12.61 -6.28 1.00
N ASP A 421 -11.91 -7.40 0.77
CA ASP A 421 -12.23 -8.69 1.38
C ASP A 421 -11.00 -9.61 1.56
N SER A 422 -11.01 -10.45 2.59
CA SER A 422 -10.07 -11.57 2.77
C SER A 422 -8.59 -11.18 2.99
N ALA A 423 -8.31 -9.97 3.48
CA ALA A 423 -6.94 -9.60 3.86
C ALA A 423 -6.41 -10.44 5.05
N GLU A 424 -5.12 -10.75 5.08
CA GLU A 424 -4.45 -11.42 6.22
C GLU A 424 -3.26 -10.59 6.71
N VAL A 425 -3.23 -10.29 8.00
CA VAL A 425 -2.15 -9.53 8.63
C VAL A 425 -1.63 -10.36 9.78
N ASP A 426 -0.42 -10.90 9.65
CA ASP A 426 0.11 -11.85 10.62
C ASP A 426 1.60 -11.70 10.94
N HIS A 427 2.00 -12.01 12.17
CA HIS A 427 3.42 -12.00 12.59
C HIS A 427 4.17 -10.68 12.36
N ASN A 428 3.49 -9.53 12.33
CA ASN A 428 4.10 -8.23 12.13
C ASN A 428 4.41 -7.54 13.47
N PHE A 429 5.39 -6.63 13.45
CA PHE A 429 5.56 -5.61 14.48
C PHE A 429 5.02 -4.28 13.94
N ILE A 430 3.93 -3.79 14.52
CA ILE A 430 3.23 -2.57 14.10
C ILE A 430 3.30 -1.58 15.25
N TYR A 431 4.18 -0.59 15.16
CA TYR A 431 4.53 0.23 16.33
C TYR A 431 4.93 1.66 16.03
N ALA A 432 4.77 2.53 17.04
CA ALA A 432 5.19 3.92 16.98
C ALA A 432 4.74 4.66 15.71
N ASN A 433 3.56 4.35 15.17
CA ASN A 433 2.99 5.05 14.01
C ASN A 433 2.38 6.39 14.48
N ASN A 434 3.22 7.25 15.05
CA ASN A 434 2.86 8.54 15.66
C ASN A 434 3.42 9.73 14.87
N PHE A 435 3.89 9.51 13.64
CA PHE A 435 4.54 10.54 12.86
C PHE A 435 3.54 11.60 12.42
N ASN A 436 3.83 12.87 12.72
CA ASN A 436 2.94 13.97 12.37
C ASN A 436 3.30 14.52 10.98
N THR A 437 2.78 13.89 9.92
CA THR A 437 2.97 14.39 8.55
C THR A 437 2.25 15.71 8.28
N TYR A 438 1.26 16.08 9.10
CA TYR A 438 0.50 17.32 8.97
C TYR A 438 1.25 18.55 9.54
N ASP A 439 2.35 18.33 10.27
CA ASP A 439 3.24 19.43 10.63
C ASP A 439 3.82 20.05 9.34
N LYS A 440 3.78 21.39 9.24
CA LYS A 440 4.37 22.11 8.10
C LYS A 440 5.86 21.84 7.96
N ALA A 441 6.56 21.60 9.07
CA ALA A 441 7.96 21.25 9.12
C ALA A 441 8.23 19.78 8.76
N SER A 442 7.20 18.92 8.68
CA SER A 442 7.36 17.53 8.27
C SER A 442 8.05 17.45 6.89
N PRO A 443 9.08 16.60 6.75
CA PRO A 443 9.72 16.38 5.47
C PRO A 443 8.84 15.58 4.50
N VAL A 444 7.82 14.86 5.00
CA VAL A 444 6.83 14.14 4.20
C VAL A 444 5.58 15.01 4.08
N LYS A 445 5.08 15.16 2.85
CA LYS A 445 3.82 15.87 2.58
C LYS A 445 2.73 14.84 2.35
N PRO A 446 1.72 14.73 3.24
CA PRO A 446 0.69 13.72 3.12
C PRO A 446 -0.21 14.03 1.91
N LEU A 447 -0.60 12.98 1.19
CA LEU A 447 -1.53 13.01 0.06
C LEU A 447 -2.87 12.38 0.40
N VAL A 448 -2.91 11.65 1.50
CA VAL A 448 -4.09 11.02 2.08
C VAL A 448 -4.31 11.52 3.50
N THR A 449 -5.57 11.51 3.91
CA THR A 449 -6.01 11.89 5.25
C THR A 449 -6.27 10.65 6.09
N VAL A 450 -5.34 10.35 6.99
CA VAL A 450 -5.38 9.19 7.90
C VAL A 450 -5.05 9.60 9.34
N PRO A 451 -5.54 8.88 10.36
CA PRO A 451 -5.32 9.22 11.76
C PRO A 451 -3.84 9.09 12.17
N ILE A 452 -3.26 10.14 12.76
CA ILE A 452 -1.97 10.02 13.47
C ILE A 452 -2.14 9.05 14.65
N GLY A 453 -1.19 8.15 14.82
CA GLY A 453 -1.12 7.30 16.02
C GLY A 453 -1.78 5.94 15.85
N THR A 454 -2.09 5.53 14.62
CA THR A 454 -2.90 4.33 14.36
C THR A 454 -2.10 3.20 13.72
N GLY A 455 -2.27 1.98 14.22
CA GLY A 455 -1.65 0.78 13.64
C GLY A 455 -2.34 0.34 12.34
N ILE A 456 -3.63 0.01 12.40
CA ILE A 456 -4.45 -0.40 11.25
C ILE A 456 -5.72 0.45 11.17
N VAL A 457 -6.09 0.87 9.96
CA VAL A 457 -7.40 1.41 9.62
C VAL A 457 -8.02 0.57 8.52
N TYR A 458 -9.13 -0.09 8.83
CA TYR A 458 -9.96 -0.84 7.88
C TYR A 458 -11.31 -0.15 7.73
N ALA A 459 -11.48 0.52 6.60
CA ALA A 459 -12.69 1.22 6.22
C ALA A 459 -13.51 0.33 5.27
N GLY A 460 -14.40 -0.47 5.84
CA GLY A 460 -15.29 -1.34 5.09
C GLY A 460 -14.64 -2.62 4.55
N MET A 461 -13.69 -3.19 5.29
CA MET A 461 -13.07 -4.48 4.99
C MET A 461 -13.95 -5.65 5.44
N ASN A 462 -13.96 -6.74 4.69
CA ASN A 462 -14.63 -7.99 5.03
C ASN A 462 -13.65 -9.15 5.19
N ASP A 463 -14.05 -10.15 5.98
CA ASP A 463 -13.35 -11.42 6.19
C ASP A 463 -11.82 -11.28 6.43
N ALA A 464 -11.40 -10.16 7.00
CA ALA A 464 -9.99 -9.97 7.29
C ALA A 464 -9.57 -10.77 8.52
N ARG A 465 -8.35 -11.29 8.48
CA ARG A 465 -7.74 -12.07 9.56
C ARG A 465 -6.52 -11.32 10.07
N ILE A 466 -6.60 -10.74 11.28
CA ILE A 466 -5.51 -10.00 11.92
C ILE A 466 -5.04 -10.80 13.14
N HIS A 467 -3.91 -11.50 13.05
CA HIS A 467 -3.49 -12.40 14.13
C HIS A 467 -1.99 -12.54 14.34
N ASP A 468 -1.59 -13.01 15.52
CA ASP A 468 -0.17 -13.22 15.86
C ASP A 468 0.73 -11.96 15.74
N ASN A 469 0.14 -10.76 15.72
CA ASN A 469 0.90 -9.52 15.59
C ASN A 469 1.27 -8.93 16.95
N TRP A 470 2.29 -8.08 16.94
CA TRP A 470 2.63 -7.20 18.05
C TRP A 470 2.24 -5.77 17.70
N PHE A 471 1.26 -5.23 18.41
CA PHE A 471 0.82 -3.84 18.31
C PHE A 471 1.24 -3.09 19.56
N PHE A 472 2.12 -2.10 19.44
CA PHE A 472 2.56 -1.35 20.61
C PHE A 472 2.96 0.08 20.27
N ASP A 473 2.85 0.97 21.23
CA ASP A 473 3.24 2.37 21.09
C ASP A 473 2.52 3.14 19.96
N ASN A 474 1.37 2.65 19.47
CA ASN A 474 0.48 3.41 18.59
C ASN A 474 -0.46 4.25 19.46
N TRP A 475 -0.21 5.55 19.53
CA TRP A 475 -0.76 6.40 20.60
C TRP A 475 -2.25 6.74 20.46
N ARG A 476 -2.88 6.39 19.34
CA ARG A 476 -4.32 6.54 19.12
C ARG A 476 -5.03 5.19 19.16
N PHE A 477 -4.92 4.39 18.09
CA PHE A 477 -5.59 3.09 17.99
C PHE A 477 -4.59 2.03 17.53
N ALA A 478 -4.59 0.82 18.10
CA ALA A 478 -3.86 -0.27 17.46
C ALA A 478 -4.58 -0.72 16.19
N THR A 479 -5.88 -1.00 16.28
CA THR A 479 -6.72 -1.22 15.10
C THR A 479 -8.00 -0.40 15.15
N MET A 480 -8.46 0.02 13.97
CA MET A 480 -9.68 0.76 13.74
C MET A 480 -10.46 0.07 12.62
N LEU A 481 -11.64 -0.46 12.93
CA LEU A 481 -12.55 -1.10 11.98
C LEU A 481 -13.86 -0.32 11.94
N PHE A 482 -14.36 -0.02 10.75
CA PHE A 482 -15.68 0.58 10.59
C PHE A 482 -16.34 0.19 9.27
N ALA A 483 -17.66 0.28 9.26
CA ALA A 483 -18.48 0.09 8.08
C ALA A 483 -18.44 1.31 7.18
N VAL A 484 -18.60 1.06 5.89
CA VAL A 484 -18.85 2.07 4.89
C VAL A 484 -20.15 1.69 4.19
N PRO A 485 -21.27 2.41 4.46
CA PRO A 485 -22.53 2.16 3.78
C PRO A 485 -22.39 2.23 2.26
N ASP A 486 -23.02 1.30 1.54
CA ASP A 486 -22.89 1.18 0.07
C ASP A 486 -23.33 2.46 -0.67
N ALA A 487 -24.28 3.20 -0.08
CA ALA A 487 -24.77 4.48 -0.59
C ALA A 487 -23.70 5.61 -0.58
N LEU A 488 -22.60 5.43 0.15
CA LEU A 488 -21.51 6.41 0.25
C LEU A 488 -20.32 6.10 -0.67
N THR A 489 -20.30 4.93 -1.32
CA THR A 489 -19.17 4.44 -2.13
C THR A 489 -19.52 4.34 -3.60
N ASN A 490 -20.73 3.89 -3.93
CA ASN A 490 -21.09 3.56 -5.29
C ASN A 490 -21.49 4.82 -6.07
N PHE A 491 -20.52 5.45 -6.74
CA PHE A 491 -20.77 6.48 -7.75
C PHE A 491 -21.47 5.96 -9.03
N GLY A 492 -22.13 4.80 -8.98
CA GLY A 492 -23.08 4.31 -10.00
C GLY A 492 -22.46 3.64 -11.22
N GLY A 493 -21.17 3.28 -11.17
CA GLY A 493 -20.47 2.57 -12.25
C GLY A 493 -20.34 1.07 -12.01
N PRO A 494 -20.06 0.26 -13.05
CA PRO A 494 -19.85 -1.20 -12.93
C PRO A 494 -18.67 -1.59 -12.00
N GLU A 495 -17.74 -0.67 -11.74
CA GLU A 495 -16.61 -0.87 -10.81
C GLU A 495 -16.98 -0.68 -9.33
N GLY A 496 -18.13 -0.08 -9.03
CA GLY A 496 -18.66 0.09 -7.67
C GLY A 496 -19.75 -0.93 -7.30
N ALA A 497 -19.98 -1.93 -8.16
CA ALA A 497 -20.93 -2.99 -7.87
C ALA A 497 -20.34 -3.93 -6.81
N VAL A 498 -21.19 -4.31 -5.84
CA VAL A 498 -20.87 -5.36 -4.87
C VAL A 498 -20.54 -6.65 -5.63
N PHE A 499 -19.33 -7.15 -5.40
CA PHE A 499 -18.88 -8.40 -5.99
C PHE A 499 -19.80 -9.54 -5.53
N PRO A 500 -20.34 -10.37 -6.45
CA PRO A 500 -21.33 -11.39 -6.08
C PRO A 500 -20.84 -12.41 -5.05
N GLY A 501 -19.52 -12.61 -4.92
CA GLY A 501 -18.91 -13.52 -3.96
C GLY A 501 -18.62 -12.90 -2.58
N VAL A 502 -18.94 -11.63 -2.35
CA VAL A 502 -18.58 -10.90 -1.11
C VAL A 502 -18.88 -11.70 0.17
N SER A 503 -17.96 -11.68 1.13
CA SER A 503 -18.06 -12.47 2.36
C SER A 503 -19.10 -11.95 3.36
N CYS A 504 -19.68 -10.77 3.11
CA CYS A 504 -20.74 -10.24 3.96
C CYS A 504 -22.09 -10.93 3.67
N ALA A 505 -22.56 -11.74 4.61
CA ALA A 505 -23.79 -12.51 4.45
C ALA A 505 -25.02 -11.65 4.15
N GLY A 506 -25.71 -11.95 3.05
CA GLY A 506 -26.91 -11.24 2.60
C GLY A 506 -26.64 -10.05 1.67
N ALA A 507 -25.37 -9.70 1.43
CA ALA A 507 -25.00 -8.83 0.32
C ALA A 507 -24.96 -9.65 -0.99
N PRO A 508 -25.31 -9.06 -2.15
CA PRO A 508 -25.62 -7.65 -2.38
C PRO A 508 -27.08 -7.22 -2.08
N GLU A 509 -27.93 -8.11 -1.57
CA GLU A 509 -29.36 -7.82 -1.37
C GLU A 509 -29.65 -6.87 -0.20
N ILE A 510 -28.70 -6.69 0.71
CA ILE A 510 -28.76 -5.70 1.80
C ILE A 510 -27.92 -4.45 1.47
N PRO A 511 -28.34 -3.25 1.92
CA PRO A 511 -27.67 -1.97 1.60
C PRO A 511 -26.35 -1.73 2.38
N LEU A 512 -25.78 -2.77 2.98
CA LEU A 512 -24.58 -2.73 3.78
C LEU A 512 -23.73 -3.97 3.49
N SER A 513 -22.77 -3.81 2.59
CA SER A 513 -21.91 -4.91 2.14
C SER A 513 -20.55 -4.95 2.85
N THR A 514 -20.30 -4.09 3.84
CA THR A 514 -18.96 -3.86 4.41
C THR A 514 -18.87 -4.06 5.92
N SER A 515 -17.65 -4.32 6.43
CA SER A 515 -17.36 -4.56 7.85
C SER A 515 -18.07 -5.82 8.39
N CYS A 516 -17.89 -6.94 7.69
CA CYS A 516 -18.48 -8.23 8.04
C CYS A 516 -17.41 -9.33 8.14
N GLY A 517 -17.55 -10.24 9.11
CA GLY A 517 -16.73 -11.46 9.18
C GLY A 517 -15.26 -11.24 9.55
N ASN A 518 -14.88 -10.06 10.07
CA ASN A 518 -13.48 -9.77 10.39
C ASN A 518 -13.08 -10.41 11.73
N HIS A 519 -11.94 -11.10 11.78
CA HIS A 519 -11.44 -11.71 13.01
C HIS A 519 -10.09 -11.10 13.40
N GLN A 520 -9.97 -10.69 14.66
CA GLN A 520 -8.74 -10.19 15.24
C GLN A 520 -8.38 -11.03 16.47
N PHE A 521 -7.33 -11.86 16.40
CA PHE A 521 -7.07 -12.86 17.43
C PHE A 521 -5.58 -13.12 17.68
N ASP A 522 -5.22 -13.71 18.82
CA ASP A 522 -3.84 -14.03 19.19
C ASP A 522 -2.83 -12.86 19.14
N ASN A 523 -3.32 -11.61 19.09
CA ASN A 523 -2.45 -10.44 19.03
C ASN A 523 -1.92 -10.07 20.42
N ARG A 524 -0.71 -9.51 20.44
CA ARG A 524 -0.08 -8.91 21.61
C ARG A 524 -0.26 -7.40 21.53
N MET A 525 -1.14 -6.86 22.36
CA MET A 525 -1.48 -5.44 22.37
C MET A 525 -0.76 -4.71 23.51
N GLY A 526 -0.15 -3.56 23.20
CA GLY A 526 0.53 -2.68 24.13
C GLY A 526 1.81 -3.25 24.75
N LYS A 527 2.41 -4.25 24.11
CA LYS A 527 3.66 -4.90 24.54
C LYS A 527 4.68 -4.91 23.43
N ALA A 528 5.92 -4.62 23.76
CA ALA A 528 7.03 -4.92 22.87
C ALA A 528 7.48 -6.38 23.06
N PRO A 529 7.96 -7.05 22.00
CA PRO A 529 8.55 -8.37 22.14
C PRO A 529 9.82 -8.33 23.01
N PRO A 530 10.17 -9.43 23.70
CA PRO A 530 11.39 -9.47 24.52
C PRO A 530 12.65 -9.14 23.71
N GLY A 531 13.47 -8.22 24.22
CA GLY A 531 14.70 -7.78 23.56
C GLY A 531 14.48 -6.90 22.32
N PHE A 532 13.28 -6.37 22.14
CA PHE A 532 13.00 -5.40 21.10
C PHE A 532 13.81 -4.11 21.31
N GLU A 533 14.36 -3.59 20.22
CA GLU A 533 15.01 -2.28 20.15
C GLU A 533 14.40 -1.49 19.00
N TYR A 534 14.13 -0.21 19.22
CA TYR A 534 13.69 0.67 18.14
C TYR A 534 14.78 0.79 17.08
N PRO A 535 14.44 0.71 15.77
CA PRO A 535 15.40 0.96 14.71
C PRO A 535 15.92 2.41 14.76
N GLU A 536 17.23 2.59 14.59
CA GLU A 536 17.91 3.91 14.55
C GLU A 536 17.17 4.98 13.69
N PRO A 537 16.59 4.64 12.50
CA PRO A 537 15.88 5.65 11.71
C PRO A 537 14.66 6.26 12.40
N LEU A 538 14.05 5.63 13.41
CA LEU A 538 12.88 6.19 14.08
C LEU A 538 13.21 7.54 14.76
N GLU A 539 14.30 7.59 15.52
CA GLU A 539 14.76 8.78 16.23
C GLU A 539 15.18 9.90 15.25
N ARG A 540 15.82 9.53 14.13
CA ARG A 540 16.31 10.47 13.11
C ARG A 540 15.20 11.37 12.54
N TYR A 541 13.97 10.85 12.47
CA TYR A 541 12.82 11.59 11.94
C TYR A 541 11.98 12.25 13.04
N GLY A 542 12.44 12.21 14.30
CA GLY A 542 11.75 12.84 15.42
C GLY A 542 10.37 12.25 15.70
N VAL A 543 10.14 10.98 15.33
CA VAL A 543 8.85 10.33 15.56
C VAL A 543 8.67 10.13 17.08
N PRO A 544 7.57 10.62 17.67
CA PRO A 544 7.27 10.36 19.08
C PRO A 544 7.11 8.87 19.35
N HIS A 545 7.82 8.36 20.36
CA HIS A 545 7.74 6.98 20.80
C HIS A 545 8.03 6.86 22.31
N GLY A 546 7.68 5.73 22.89
CA GLY A 546 7.92 5.41 24.30
C GLY A 546 9.39 5.11 24.61
N GLU A 547 9.69 4.91 25.89
CA GLU A 547 11.04 4.56 26.35
C GLU A 547 11.46 3.15 25.90
N ALA A 548 12.68 3.03 25.36
CA ALA A 548 13.19 1.81 24.73
C ALA A 548 13.41 0.62 25.67
N ASP A 549 13.50 0.83 26.99
CA ASP A 549 13.75 -0.20 27.99
C ASP A 549 12.46 -0.83 28.57
N ARG A 550 11.29 -0.37 28.13
CA ARG A 550 10.01 -0.85 28.63
C ARG A 550 9.48 -2.01 27.81
N SER A 551 9.13 -3.10 28.49
CA SER A 551 8.38 -4.21 27.90
C SER A 551 6.91 -3.86 27.61
N THR A 552 6.38 -2.84 28.29
CA THR A 552 5.00 -2.38 28.17
C THR A 552 4.99 -1.00 27.54
N LEU A 553 4.49 -0.96 26.31
CA LEU A 553 4.40 0.22 25.45
C LEU A 553 2.95 0.30 24.96
N PRO A 554 2.03 0.80 25.81
CA PRO A 554 0.60 0.72 25.56
C PRO A 554 0.20 1.48 24.30
N ASN A 555 -0.79 0.96 23.58
CA ASN A 555 -1.52 1.74 22.57
C ASN A 555 -2.48 2.71 23.27
N GLY A 556 -3.05 3.65 22.52
CA GLY A 556 -4.12 4.52 23.05
C GLY A 556 -5.39 3.71 23.36
N THR A 557 -5.94 3.05 22.36
CA THR A 557 -6.97 2.01 22.48
C THR A 557 -6.58 0.84 21.59
N ASP A 558 -6.71 -0.39 22.07
CA ASP A 558 -6.27 -1.58 21.34
C ASP A 558 -7.21 -1.86 20.16
N PHE A 559 -8.52 -1.85 20.39
CA PHE A 559 -9.51 -2.06 19.34
C PHE A 559 -10.55 -0.93 19.32
N TRP A 560 -10.61 -0.20 18.21
CA TRP A 560 -11.68 0.75 17.91
C TRP A 560 -12.59 0.14 16.85
N TRP A 561 -13.87 -0.02 17.19
CA TRP A 561 -14.92 -0.48 16.29
C TRP A 561 -16.09 0.49 16.38
N ASP A 562 -16.61 0.92 15.23
CA ASP A 562 -17.79 1.79 15.14
C ASP A 562 -19.07 1.11 15.64
N GLU A 563 -19.10 -0.22 15.63
CA GLU A 563 -20.26 -1.04 15.96
C GLU A 563 -21.46 -0.71 15.04
N PHE A 564 -21.23 -0.38 13.77
CA PHE A 564 -22.28 0.09 12.86
C PHE A 564 -23.50 -0.83 12.91
N LEU A 565 -24.69 -0.23 12.91
CA LEU A 565 -25.94 -0.94 13.11
C LEU A 565 -26.05 -2.10 12.12
N SER A 566 -26.28 -3.31 12.64
CA SER A 566 -26.46 -4.56 11.90
C SER A 566 -25.22 -5.17 11.23
N ASN A 567 -24.01 -4.59 11.38
CA ASN A 567 -22.77 -5.31 11.08
C ASN A 567 -22.73 -6.62 11.88
N ARG A 568 -22.13 -7.67 11.31
CA ARG A 568 -22.14 -9.01 11.89
C ARG A 568 -20.79 -9.68 11.77
N ALA A 569 -20.61 -10.72 12.57
CA ALA A 569 -19.51 -11.68 12.44
C ALA A 569 -18.10 -11.10 12.65
N ASN A 570 -17.99 -9.87 13.19
CA ASN A 570 -16.69 -9.33 13.59
C ASN A 570 -16.30 -9.85 14.98
N CYS A 571 -15.17 -10.53 15.12
CA CYS A 571 -14.81 -11.29 16.32
C CYS A 571 -13.42 -10.93 16.85
N TRP A 572 -13.28 -10.89 18.18
CA TRP A 572 -12.04 -10.59 18.89
C TRP A 572 -11.80 -11.56 20.04
N TYR A 573 -10.86 -12.48 19.88
CA TYR A 573 -10.61 -13.56 20.86
C TYR A 573 -9.11 -13.81 21.04
N ASP A 574 -8.73 -14.42 22.16
CA ASP A 574 -7.34 -14.82 22.50
C ASP A 574 -6.25 -13.73 22.45
N ASN A 575 -6.64 -12.47 22.29
CA ASN A 575 -5.74 -11.33 22.38
C ASN A 575 -5.31 -11.09 23.83
N VAL A 576 -4.09 -10.58 24.04
CA VAL A 576 -3.62 -10.15 25.37
C VAL A 576 -3.17 -8.69 25.34
N GLY A 577 -3.56 -7.95 26.37
CA GLY A 577 -3.22 -6.53 26.50
C GLY A 577 -1.90 -6.27 27.23
N PRO A 578 -1.64 -5.01 27.63
CA PRO A 578 -0.44 -4.57 28.35
C PRO A 578 -0.11 -5.36 29.62
N GLY A 579 -1.13 -5.90 30.30
CA GLY A 579 -0.99 -6.75 31.49
C GLY A 579 -0.66 -8.21 31.19
N GLY A 580 -0.70 -8.62 29.92
CA GLY A 580 -0.49 -10.01 29.48
C GLY A 580 -1.70 -10.90 29.63
N THR A 581 -2.86 -10.30 29.85
CA THR A 581 -4.13 -11.00 30.00
C THR A 581 -5.18 -10.39 29.06
N PRO A 582 -6.20 -11.16 28.66
CA PRO A 582 -7.35 -10.61 27.93
C PRO A 582 -8.04 -9.45 28.67
N ALA A 583 -8.07 -9.51 30.00
CA ALA A 583 -8.67 -8.45 30.84
C ALA A 583 -7.94 -7.09 30.78
N SER A 584 -6.74 -7.04 30.19
CA SER A 584 -5.99 -5.80 30.01
C SER A 584 -6.18 -5.18 28.62
N ILE A 585 -6.93 -5.83 27.72
CA ILE A 585 -7.30 -5.26 26.42
C ILE A 585 -8.25 -4.08 26.61
N THR A 586 -8.00 -3.01 25.86
CA THR A 586 -8.90 -1.85 25.75
C THR A 586 -9.74 -1.93 24.48
N GLY A 587 -10.95 -1.37 24.51
CA GLY A 587 -11.92 -1.61 23.46
C GLY A 587 -12.95 -0.49 23.26
N PRO A 588 -13.93 -0.70 22.36
CA PRO A 588 -14.93 0.29 21.97
C PRO A 588 -15.75 0.86 23.14
N GLY A 589 -15.72 0.21 24.31
CA GLY A 589 -16.39 0.65 25.53
C GLY A 589 -15.74 1.80 26.30
N ASP A 590 -14.51 2.19 25.96
CA ASP A 590 -13.82 3.28 26.65
C ASP A 590 -14.14 4.66 26.04
N ALA A 591 -14.50 4.69 24.74
CA ALA A 591 -14.99 5.88 24.05
C ALA A 591 -16.47 6.08 24.37
N GLY A 592 -16.79 6.62 25.56
CA GLY A 592 -18.17 6.95 25.92
C GLY A 592 -18.63 6.58 27.33
N ARG A 593 -17.77 6.04 28.21
CA ARG A 593 -18.19 5.57 29.54
C ARG A 593 -17.49 6.28 30.70
N ALA A 594 -18.23 6.49 31.78
CA ALA A 594 -17.67 7.03 33.01
C ALA A 594 -16.67 6.03 33.61
N PRO A 595 -15.57 6.49 34.25
CA PRO A 595 -14.67 5.64 34.99
C PRO A 595 -15.43 4.71 35.95
N GLY A 596 -15.22 3.39 35.87
CA GLY A 596 -15.81 2.38 36.76
C GLY A 596 -16.98 1.57 36.19
N LEU A 597 -17.42 1.83 34.94
CA LEU A 597 -18.33 0.91 34.23
C LEU A 597 -17.54 -0.22 33.55
N PRO A 598 -18.08 -1.46 33.48
CA PRO A 598 -17.42 -2.52 32.74
C PRO A 598 -17.34 -2.15 31.24
N PRO A 599 -16.23 -2.47 30.57
CA PRO A 599 -16.05 -2.17 29.15
C PRO A 599 -17.16 -2.85 28.33
N ASN A 600 -17.57 -2.23 27.22
CA ASN A 600 -18.23 -2.99 26.16
C ASN A 600 -17.25 -4.08 25.75
N LEU A 601 -17.65 -5.32 26.02
CA LEU A 601 -16.86 -6.46 25.64
C LEU A 601 -16.91 -6.55 24.13
N LEU A 602 -15.74 -6.55 23.51
CA LEU A 602 -15.61 -6.94 22.11
C LEU A 602 -16.24 -8.34 21.96
N PRO A 603 -17.04 -8.60 20.92
CA PRO A 603 -17.60 -9.93 20.69
C PRO A 603 -16.48 -10.95 20.51
N ASP A 604 -16.32 -11.85 21.47
CA ASP A 604 -15.37 -12.97 21.38
C ASP A 604 -15.87 -14.08 20.44
N CYS A 605 -17.18 -14.10 20.17
CA CYS A 605 -17.82 -15.10 19.31
C CYS A 605 -17.62 -16.56 19.76
N GLY A 606 -17.34 -16.79 21.05
CA GLY A 606 -17.05 -18.14 21.54
C GLY A 606 -15.74 -18.68 20.99
N GLY A 607 -14.67 -17.88 21.09
CA GLY A 607 -13.37 -18.19 20.49
C GLY A 607 -13.39 -18.15 18.95
N GLY A 608 -14.21 -17.28 18.37
CA GLY A 608 -14.38 -17.20 16.90
C GLY A 608 -15.27 -18.27 16.26
N GLU A 609 -15.77 -19.26 17.02
CA GLU A 609 -16.54 -20.38 16.46
C GLU A 609 -18.01 -20.06 16.17
N ASN A 610 -18.55 -18.98 16.75
CA ASN A 610 -19.95 -18.58 16.62
C ASN A 610 -20.09 -17.08 16.30
N GLU A 611 -19.81 -16.76 15.04
CA GLU A 611 -19.91 -15.40 14.47
C GLU A 611 -21.30 -14.75 14.63
N GLY A 612 -22.36 -15.56 14.77
CA GLY A 612 -23.72 -15.07 15.00
C GLY A 612 -23.92 -14.33 16.32
N LEU A 613 -22.96 -14.42 17.25
CA LEU A 613 -22.95 -13.67 18.51
C LEU A 613 -22.46 -12.22 18.35
N SER A 614 -21.83 -11.88 17.22
CA SER A 614 -21.37 -10.52 16.94
C SER A 614 -22.40 -9.77 16.11
N ILE A 615 -22.99 -8.74 16.71
CA ILE A 615 -23.95 -7.83 16.06
C ILE A 615 -23.63 -6.39 16.49
N GLY A 616 -23.41 -5.51 15.52
CA GLY A 616 -23.26 -4.08 15.73
C GLY A 616 -24.58 -3.43 16.14
N ASN A 617 -24.56 -2.65 17.24
CA ASN A 617 -25.74 -2.02 17.83
C ASN A 617 -25.90 -0.53 17.45
N GLY A 618 -24.93 0.03 16.72
CA GLY A 618 -24.83 1.42 16.33
C GLY A 618 -24.39 2.36 17.47
N ASP A 619 -23.21 2.95 17.34
CA ASP A 619 -22.74 4.03 18.23
C ASP A 619 -22.75 5.39 17.52
N VAL A 620 -23.80 6.16 17.75
CA VAL A 620 -23.99 7.48 17.12
C VAL A 620 -22.85 8.48 17.41
N ALA A 621 -22.13 8.36 18.52
CA ALA A 621 -21.01 9.27 18.80
C ALA A 621 -19.80 8.92 17.95
N LYS A 622 -19.55 7.62 17.72
CA LYS A 622 -18.50 7.15 16.81
C LYS A 622 -18.85 7.45 15.35
N GLU A 623 -20.12 7.28 14.96
CA GLU A 623 -20.56 7.68 13.62
C GLU A 623 -20.38 9.19 13.40
N GLN A 624 -20.71 10.02 14.38
CA GLN A 624 -20.47 11.46 14.30
C GLN A 624 -18.98 11.77 14.17
N TYR A 625 -18.12 11.05 14.90
CA TYR A 625 -16.67 11.19 14.79
C TYR A 625 -16.17 10.83 13.39
N LEU A 626 -16.67 9.74 12.79
CA LEU A 626 -16.34 9.36 11.40
C LEU A 626 -16.81 10.40 10.38
N ILE A 627 -18.05 10.90 10.52
CA ILE A 627 -18.60 11.97 9.68
C ILE A 627 -17.69 13.20 9.75
N ASN A 628 -17.34 13.65 10.95
CA ASN A 628 -16.45 14.78 11.15
C ASN A 628 -15.06 14.55 10.54
N CYS A 629 -14.54 13.33 10.60
CA CYS A 629 -13.23 13.01 10.01
C CYS A 629 -13.25 12.88 8.48
N SER A 630 -14.39 12.52 7.90
CA SER A 630 -14.59 12.48 6.45
C SER A 630 -14.57 13.86 5.79
N GLU A 631 -14.79 14.93 6.55
CA GLU A 631 -14.72 16.32 6.07
C GLU A 631 -13.29 16.88 5.97
N GLY A 632 -12.27 16.09 6.34
CA GLY A 632 -10.88 16.51 6.33
C GLY A 632 -10.47 17.35 7.56
N PRO A 633 -9.26 17.96 7.53
CA PRO A 633 -8.76 18.78 8.62
C PRO A 633 -9.65 20.00 8.89
N SER A 634 -10.15 20.12 10.13
CA SER A 634 -10.91 21.29 10.59
C SER A 634 -10.21 21.99 11.75
N ALA A 635 -10.56 23.26 11.99
CA ALA A 635 -10.11 24.01 13.16
C ALA A 635 -10.98 23.75 14.41
N ALA A 636 -12.00 22.90 14.29
CA ALA A 636 -12.87 22.53 15.40
C ALA A 636 -12.08 21.64 16.37
N THR A 637 -12.22 21.88 17.68
CA THR A 637 -11.35 21.29 18.73
C THR A 637 -12.14 20.67 19.89
N GLY A 638 -13.40 20.35 19.65
CA GLY A 638 -14.28 19.68 20.59
C GLY A 638 -13.94 18.21 20.82
N PRO A 639 -14.53 17.60 21.86
CA PRO A 639 -14.30 16.21 22.23
C PRO A 639 -14.80 15.16 21.24
N LEU A 640 -15.75 15.51 20.36
CA LEU A 640 -16.23 14.63 19.28
C LEU A 640 -15.83 15.14 17.89
N ASP A 641 -15.08 16.24 17.84
CA ASP A 641 -14.54 16.73 16.58
C ASP A 641 -13.40 15.81 16.11
N CYS A 642 -13.16 15.80 14.80
CA CYS A 642 -12.10 14.96 14.26
C CYS A 642 -10.73 15.39 14.78
N ASP A 643 -10.03 14.46 15.41
CA ASP A 643 -8.68 14.68 15.93
C ASP A 643 -7.61 13.86 15.21
N TRP A 644 -7.94 13.23 14.06
CA TRP A 644 -6.99 12.47 13.22
C TRP A 644 -5.72 13.24 12.89
N TYR A 645 -5.83 14.56 12.76
CA TYR A 645 -4.75 15.46 12.33
C TYR A 645 -3.96 16.07 13.49
N THR A 646 -4.32 15.75 14.73
CA THR A 646 -3.65 16.23 15.94
C THR A 646 -2.88 15.08 16.59
N PRO A 647 -1.59 15.26 16.95
CA PRO A 647 -0.83 14.23 17.64
C PRO A 647 -1.55 13.79 18.93
N PRO A 648 -1.84 12.49 19.10
CA PRO A 648 -2.43 12.00 20.34
C PRO A 648 -1.44 12.12 21.51
N ALA A 649 -1.97 12.24 22.73
CA ALA A 649 -1.14 12.21 23.93
C ALA A 649 -0.57 10.80 24.17
N ARG A 650 0.66 10.72 24.69
CA ARG A 650 1.30 9.43 25.03
C ARG A 650 0.39 8.61 25.96
N PRO A 651 0.07 7.36 25.64
CA PRO A 651 -0.71 6.47 26.50
C PRO A 651 -0.09 6.32 27.90
N GLY A 652 -0.95 6.25 28.92
CA GLY A 652 -0.53 6.26 30.33
C GLY A 652 -0.16 7.64 30.90
N SER A 653 -0.19 8.72 30.09
CA SER A 653 -0.01 10.09 30.59
C SER A 653 -1.29 10.67 31.20
N ALA A 654 -1.14 11.70 32.05
CA ALA A 654 -2.28 12.44 32.60
C ALA A 654 -3.15 13.10 31.51
N SER A 655 -2.53 13.58 30.43
CA SER A 655 -3.23 14.17 29.28
C SER A 655 -4.08 13.16 28.52
N ALA A 656 -3.54 11.95 28.27
CA ALA A 656 -4.31 10.87 27.65
C ALA A 656 -5.52 10.47 28.51
N ALA A 657 -5.33 10.34 29.83
CA ALA A 657 -6.41 10.03 30.77
C ALA A 657 -7.47 11.15 30.84
N ALA A 658 -7.07 12.42 30.77
CA ALA A 658 -8.00 13.54 30.73
C ALA A 658 -8.82 13.54 29.43
N ARG A 659 -8.16 13.35 28.28
CA ARG A 659 -8.81 13.29 26.96
C ARG A 659 -9.84 12.16 26.89
N SER A 660 -9.48 10.96 27.34
CA SER A 660 -10.40 9.80 27.37
C SER A 660 -11.66 10.10 28.19
N ARG A 661 -11.53 10.73 29.37
CA ARG A 661 -12.69 11.14 30.18
C ARG A 661 -13.56 12.20 29.48
N GLU A 662 -12.94 13.15 28.79
CA GLU A 662 -13.65 14.20 28.06
C GLU A 662 -14.48 13.63 26.90
N VAL A 663 -13.85 12.81 26.05
CA VAL A 663 -14.51 12.09 24.95
C VAL A 663 -15.66 11.24 25.50
N ALA A 664 -15.44 10.56 26.62
CA ALA A 664 -16.45 9.73 27.23
C ALA A 664 -17.71 10.51 27.66
N VAL A 665 -17.53 11.64 28.34
CA VAL A 665 -18.64 12.52 28.74
C VAL A 665 -19.36 13.09 27.53
N ALA A 666 -18.62 13.56 26.52
CA ALA A 666 -19.20 14.16 25.33
C ALA A 666 -20.02 13.15 24.52
N SER A 667 -19.53 11.92 24.35
CA SER A 667 -20.22 10.87 23.60
C SER A 667 -21.59 10.55 24.22
N GLN A 668 -21.68 10.48 25.55
CA GLN A 668 -22.95 10.27 26.26
C GLN A 668 -23.93 11.43 26.06
N GLN A 669 -23.43 12.66 26.13
CA GLN A 669 -24.24 13.85 25.91
C GLN A 669 -24.78 13.89 24.49
N PHE A 670 -23.94 13.60 23.50
CA PHE A 670 -24.32 13.54 22.09
C PHE A 670 -25.37 12.45 21.82
N ALA A 671 -25.17 11.24 22.35
CA ALA A 671 -26.12 10.14 22.18
C ALA A 671 -27.52 10.46 22.75
N ARG A 672 -27.61 11.31 23.79
CA ARG A 672 -28.88 11.78 24.39
C ARG A 672 -29.45 13.04 23.73
N SER A 673 -28.70 13.68 22.85
CA SER A 673 -29.10 14.91 22.18
C SER A 673 -30.16 14.67 21.10
N ALA A 674 -30.81 15.74 20.64
CA ALA A 674 -31.70 15.66 19.49
C ALA A 674 -30.96 15.30 18.20
N GLU A 675 -29.69 15.67 18.09
CA GLU A 675 -28.84 15.36 16.95
C GLU A 675 -28.45 13.89 16.90
N GLY A 676 -27.99 13.32 18.03
CA GLY A 676 -27.69 11.89 18.13
C GLY A 676 -28.92 11.02 17.83
N ARG A 677 -30.12 11.43 18.25
CA ARG A 677 -31.37 10.74 17.87
C ARG A 677 -31.65 10.80 16.36
N ARG A 678 -31.40 11.94 15.70
CA ARG A 678 -31.56 12.07 14.25
C ARG A 678 -30.55 11.21 13.49
N LEU A 679 -29.30 11.16 13.95
CA LEU A 679 -28.28 10.34 13.34
C LEU A 679 -28.65 8.85 13.45
N ARG A 680 -29.12 8.40 14.61
CA ARG A 680 -29.65 7.03 14.78
C ARG A 680 -30.74 6.69 13.77
N GLN A 681 -31.74 7.57 13.62
CA GLN A 681 -32.82 7.36 12.65
C GLN A 681 -32.30 7.25 11.21
N ARG A 682 -31.25 8.00 10.85
CA ARG A 682 -30.61 7.89 9.53
C ARG A 682 -29.90 6.56 9.34
N MET A 683 -29.17 6.09 10.35
CA MET A 683 -28.54 4.77 10.32
C MET A 683 -29.58 3.66 10.15
N GLU A 684 -30.67 3.72 10.92
CA GLU A 684 -31.80 2.78 10.81
C GLU A 684 -32.41 2.80 9.39
N ALA A 685 -32.54 3.98 8.78
CA ALA A 685 -33.06 4.10 7.41
C ALA A 685 -32.10 3.52 6.36
N LEU A 686 -30.79 3.71 6.52
CA LEU A 686 -29.77 3.11 5.64
C LEU A 686 -29.85 1.58 5.68
N VAL A 687 -29.96 0.99 6.88
CA VAL A 687 -30.04 -0.46 7.07
C VAL A 687 -31.38 -1.04 6.60
N ALA A 688 -32.49 -0.32 6.79
CA ALA A 688 -33.82 -0.78 6.38
C ALA A 688 -34.03 -0.78 4.86
N GLY A 689 -33.05 -0.35 4.07
CA GLY A 689 -33.16 -0.25 2.62
C GLY A 689 -34.28 0.68 2.20
N ALA A 690 -34.45 1.81 2.91
CA ALA A 690 -35.60 2.69 2.75
C ALA A 690 -35.76 3.14 1.28
N GLY A 691 -36.70 2.49 0.59
CA GLY A 691 -37.19 2.90 -0.71
C GLY A 691 -37.69 4.33 -0.69
N GLY A 692 -37.26 5.08 -1.71
CA GLY A 692 -37.64 6.47 -1.97
C GLY A 692 -36.69 7.12 -2.95
#